data_AF-A0A844XHR2-F1
#
_entry.id   AF-A0A844XHR2-F1
#
_cell.length_a   1.000
_cell.length_b   1.000
_cell.length_c   1.000
_cell.angle_alpha   90.00
_cell.angle_beta   90.00
_cell.angle_gamma   90.00
#
_symmetry.space_group_name_H-M   'P 1'
#
loop_
_entity.id
_entity.type
_entity.pdbx_description
1 polymer ?
#
loop_
_entity_poly.entity_id
_entity_poly.type
_entity_poly.pdbx_seq_one_letter_code
_entity_poly.pdbx_strand_id
1 'polypeptide(L)'
;MLSESEPDIVWTCASPGSGISDESLSGATINNSGPTASSGPAFVFGSTVLLANTGSIESLLDHAVKGGCDVRIDNAAGSIIRGARDALNLGNRAAVENRGTITGGDEGVQADDASTLLNAAGATITGGSDGVKLGDFSTVDNYGTILGLGDDGVQAGAGSSITNRAGATIRAEDEGINANADDVTIVNHGVIVSKDDGINVAERARIVNTGLIQATEQQDGIDLDSGVIINSGTIIGHGHDVGINFDPALNDSYVKNTGLIEGNIAIAVWRSDERSQTVVNAGTLRGMSGVALSLREGNDTLIIRPGSMIEGTAHLGNGNDLLEVESGGQVATPILLEDGDDTVRLRAGSIFTGTLDLGAGDDTLDVEDNVNFAGSVTFGDGTDTLIWGLQDRGAFFFDDAPEQLILTGPGTLVGNALLTIDLSAFSLGEHAATHLGLAVASAVQNSFRSNKTWAGAFASNSGFRSDTGLRQRNTQAGLVIGRRLGESPVSGFLTYGRGSASRKAADPSATQTAFALGLAFDERFGGLDASALAFAGPTWASLAHLSGTGSGATVRGSLIGLEARLHGQVFVPTERTPGFDLALSVTGIWHETDAYDVPGIAGVRVAERSASAQAIRLEAGMPFGFSGLRLRPFAAIESRNQDHQALTFQTDESAAQFRGEMSQDHTRQSLGLTLDGQAAKFPVGLRAEASRTSFGGPVELSFQIHAAF
;
A
#
# COMPACT_ATOMS: atom_id res chain seq x y z
N MET A 1 -29.59 -21.61 -60.66
CA MET A 1 -30.64 -21.13 -61.57
C MET A 1 -31.68 -20.48 -60.68
N LEU A 2 -31.91 -19.18 -60.88
CA LEU A 2 -32.92 -18.38 -60.19
C LEU A 2 -34.30 -18.95 -60.54
N SER A 3 -35.09 -19.37 -59.56
CA SER A 3 -36.50 -19.72 -59.76
C SER A 3 -37.36 -18.71 -59.01
N GLU A 4 -37.97 -17.84 -59.80
CA GLU A 4 -39.27 -17.17 -59.64
C GLU A 4 -39.79 -16.99 -58.21
N SER A 5 -39.76 -15.74 -57.76
CA SER A 5 -40.54 -15.22 -56.63
C SER A 5 -42.03 -15.43 -56.90
N GLU A 6 -42.63 -16.42 -56.24
CA GLU A 6 -44.06 -16.45 -55.94
C GLU A 6 -44.45 -15.08 -55.33
N PRO A 7 -45.62 -14.51 -55.68
CA PRO A 7 -46.03 -13.21 -55.16
C PRO A 7 -46.16 -13.27 -53.63
N ASP A 8 -45.58 -12.29 -52.93
CA ASP A 8 -45.78 -12.11 -51.49
C ASP A 8 -47.28 -12.22 -51.18
N ILE A 9 -47.68 -13.28 -50.48
CA ILE A 9 -49.08 -13.49 -50.13
C ILE A 9 -49.44 -12.46 -49.07
N VAL A 10 -50.12 -11.38 -49.46
CA VAL A 10 -50.54 -10.30 -48.54
C VAL A 10 -52.00 -10.45 -48.14
N TRP A 11 -52.25 -10.58 -46.84
CA TRP A 11 -53.59 -10.59 -46.24
C TRP A 11 -53.83 -9.31 -45.45
N THR A 12 -55.04 -8.75 -45.52
CA THR A 12 -55.42 -7.54 -44.76
C THR A 12 -56.70 -7.76 -43.99
N CYS A 13 -56.63 -7.63 -42.66
CA CYS A 13 -57.78 -7.70 -41.73
C CYS A 13 -58.09 -6.30 -41.20
N ALA A 14 -59.02 -5.59 -41.84
CA ALA A 14 -59.37 -4.19 -41.52
C ALA A 14 -60.75 -4.01 -40.86
N SER A 15 -61.51 -5.09 -40.68
CA SER A 15 -62.86 -5.07 -40.10
C SER A 15 -63.00 -6.17 -39.05
N PRO A 16 -63.97 -6.07 -38.12
CA PRO A 16 -64.24 -7.11 -37.13
C PRO A 16 -64.27 -8.52 -37.75
N GLY A 17 -63.45 -9.44 -37.25
CA GLY A 17 -63.34 -10.79 -37.80
C GLY A 17 -62.62 -11.77 -36.86
N SER A 18 -62.58 -13.04 -37.26
CA SER A 18 -61.96 -14.14 -36.51
C SER A 18 -60.48 -14.39 -36.84
N GLY A 19 -59.90 -13.60 -37.76
CA GLY A 19 -58.52 -13.72 -38.22
C GLY A 19 -58.28 -14.88 -39.18
N ILE A 20 -57.08 -15.45 -39.18
CA ILE A 20 -56.64 -16.51 -40.13
C ILE A 20 -56.24 -17.75 -39.34
N SER A 21 -56.73 -18.93 -39.73
CA SER A 21 -56.30 -20.20 -39.14
C SER A 21 -55.87 -21.16 -40.25
N ASP A 22 -54.57 -21.17 -40.56
CA ASP A 22 -53.97 -22.03 -41.59
C ASP A 22 -52.49 -22.32 -41.26
N GLU A 23 -52.22 -23.43 -40.59
CA GLU A 23 -50.86 -23.88 -40.24
C GLU A 23 -49.96 -24.13 -41.48
N SER A 24 -50.52 -24.23 -42.68
CA SER A 24 -49.74 -24.38 -43.91
C SER A 24 -49.29 -23.04 -44.52
N LEU A 25 -49.88 -21.92 -44.07
CA LEU A 25 -49.57 -20.58 -44.56
C LEU A 25 -48.14 -20.19 -44.17
N SER A 26 -47.25 -20.12 -45.16
CA SER A 26 -45.84 -19.73 -44.98
C SER A 26 -45.44 -18.69 -46.03
N GLY A 27 -44.43 -17.87 -45.74
CA GLY A 27 -43.95 -16.83 -46.69
C GLY A 27 -44.92 -15.67 -46.91
N ALA A 28 -45.83 -15.43 -45.97
CA ALA A 28 -46.92 -14.46 -46.10
C ALA A 28 -46.68 -13.18 -45.30
N THR A 29 -47.33 -12.09 -45.70
CA THR A 29 -47.46 -10.86 -44.91
C THR A 29 -48.92 -10.65 -44.52
N ILE A 30 -49.20 -10.49 -43.24
CA ILE A 30 -50.53 -10.26 -42.68
C ILE A 30 -50.56 -8.87 -42.06
N ASN A 31 -51.46 -8.02 -42.51
CA ASN A 31 -51.70 -6.69 -41.96
C ASN A 31 -53.03 -6.69 -41.18
N ASN A 32 -52.96 -6.61 -39.85
CA ASN A 32 -54.14 -6.44 -39.01
C ASN A 32 -54.28 -4.96 -38.60
N SER A 33 -55.35 -4.31 -39.02
CA SER A 33 -55.67 -2.91 -38.65
C SER A 33 -57.04 -2.76 -37.99
N GLY A 34 -57.87 -3.80 -38.04
CA GLY A 34 -59.16 -3.86 -37.35
C GLY A 34 -59.09 -4.63 -36.02
N PRO A 35 -60.20 -4.66 -35.27
CA PRO A 35 -60.35 -5.56 -34.16
C PRO A 35 -60.55 -7.00 -34.66
N THR A 36 -59.71 -7.92 -34.23
CA THR A 36 -59.80 -9.34 -34.55
C THR A 36 -60.00 -10.12 -33.25
N ALA A 37 -61.05 -10.93 -33.18
CA ALA A 37 -61.38 -11.70 -31.99
C ALA A 37 -61.81 -13.13 -32.35
N SER A 38 -61.27 -14.13 -31.68
CA SER A 38 -61.58 -15.55 -31.88
C SER A 38 -61.76 -16.29 -30.55
N SER A 39 -62.50 -17.40 -30.57
CA SER A 39 -62.61 -18.29 -29.41
C SER A 39 -61.36 -19.16 -29.25
N GLY A 40 -60.74 -19.59 -30.36
CA GLY A 40 -59.40 -20.19 -30.38
C GLY A 40 -58.38 -19.15 -30.83
N PRO A 41 -57.22 -19.54 -31.38
CA PRO A 41 -56.27 -18.56 -31.84
C PRO A 41 -56.84 -17.68 -32.95
N ALA A 42 -56.59 -16.37 -32.85
CA ALA A 42 -57.01 -15.40 -33.85
C ALA A 42 -56.15 -15.50 -35.11
N PHE A 43 -54.85 -15.78 -34.93
CA PHE A 43 -53.96 -16.10 -36.04
C PHE A 43 -53.24 -17.43 -35.79
N VAL A 44 -53.33 -18.34 -36.75
CA VAL A 44 -52.52 -19.56 -36.83
C VAL A 44 -51.87 -19.59 -38.21
N PHE A 45 -50.55 -19.67 -38.25
CA PHE A 45 -49.80 -19.77 -39.50
C PHE A 45 -48.50 -20.59 -39.34
N GLY A 46 -47.95 -21.01 -40.47
CA GLY A 46 -46.69 -21.75 -40.57
C GLY A 46 -45.47 -20.86 -40.38
N SER A 47 -44.44 -21.06 -41.21
CA SER A 47 -43.13 -20.42 -41.02
C SER A 47 -42.91 -19.21 -41.95
N THR A 48 -41.95 -18.34 -41.62
CA THR A 48 -41.56 -17.21 -42.49
C THR A 48 -42.75 -16.27 -42.76
N VAL A 49 -43.49 -15.90 -41.71
CA VAL A 49 -44.65 -15.01 -41.81
C VAL A 49 -44.35 -13.69 -41.10
N LEU A 50 -44.70 -12.57 -41.73
CA LEU A 50 -44.76 -11.26 -41.10
C LEU A 50 -46.19 -10.93 -40.69
N LEU A 51 -46.46 -10.75 -39.40
CA LEU A 51 -47.71 -10.17 -38.90
C LEU A 51 -47.47 -8.74 -38.42
N ALA A 52 -47.98 -7.76 -39.16
CA ALA A 52 -48.01 -6.36 -38.77
C ALA A 52 -49.37 -6.01 -38.14
N ASN A 53 -49.37 -5.76 -36.82
CA ASN A 53 -50.56 -5.37 -36.06
C ASN A 53 -50.56 -3.86 -35.77
N THR A 54 -51.61 -3.18 -36.23
CA THR A 54 -51.95 -1.79 -35.90
C THR A 54 -53.33 -1.66 -35.26
N GLY A 55 -54.07 -2.77 -35.13
CA GLY A 55 -55.39 -2.86 -34.52
C GLY A 55 -55.38 -3.59 -33.18
N SER A 56 -56.37 -4.45 -32.95
CA SER A 56 -56.41 -5.34 -31.78
C SER A 56 -56.55 -6.79 -32.22
N ILE A 57 -55.89 -7.69 -31.50
CA ILE A 57 -55.98 -9.15 -31.68
C ILE A 57 -56.34 -9.73 -30.31
N GLU A 58 -57.46 -10.43 -30.21
CA GLU A 58 -57.91 -11.04 -28.96
C GLU A 58 -58.29 -12.51 -29.17
N SER A 59 -57.85 -13.38 -28.27
CA SER A 59 -58.31 -14.77 -28.16
C SER A 59 -58.93 -15.00 -26.79
N LEU A 60 -60.12 -15.60 -26.76
CA LEU A 60 -60.92 -15.73 -25.54
C LEU A 60 -60.61 -17.00 -24.73
N LEU A 61 -60.07 -18.04 -25.35
CA LEU A 61 -59.81 -19.33 -24.68
C LEU A 61 -58.42 -19.91 -24.97
N ASP A 62 -57.64 -19.30 -25.85
CA ASP A 62 -56.38 -19.87 -26.36
C ASP A 62 -55.32 -18.78 -26.60
N HIS A 63 -54.25 -19.11 -27.31
CA HIS A 63 -53.23 -18.17 -27.74
C HIS A 63 -53.81 -17.07 -28.63
N ALA A 64 -53.29 -15.83 -28.64
CA ALA A 64 -53.77 -14.84 -29.62
C ALA A 64 -53.22 -15.14 -31.02
N VAL A 65 -51.91 -15.41 -31.08
CA VAL A 65 -51.18 -15.74 -32.31
C VAL A 65 -50.36 -17.01 -32.09
N LYS A 66 -50.48 -17.97 -33.00
CA LYS A 66 -49.67 -19.18 -33.07
C LYS A 66 -48.91 -19.22 -34.40
N GLY A 67 -47.58 -19.32 -34.34
CA GLY A 67 -46.70 -19.29 -35.52
C GLY A 67 -45.64 -20.37 -35.52
N GLY A 68 -45.18 -20.78 -36.70
CA GLY A 68 -44.02 -21.67 -36.88
C GLY A 68 -42.68 -20.95 -36.69
N CYS A 69 -41.63 -21.43 -37.38
CA CYS A 69 -40.30 -20.83 -37.32
C CYS A 69 -40.20 -19.55 -38.17
N ASP A 70 -39.19 -18.71 -37.94
CA ASP A 70 -38.92 -17.50 -38.74
C ASP A 70 -40.10 -16.52 -38.82
N VAL A 71 -40.97 -16.51 -37.82
CA VAL A 71 -42.10 -15.60 -37.75
C VAL A 71 -41.64 -14.23 -37.25
N ARG A 72 -42.09 -13.17 -37.90
CA ARG A 72 -41.93 -11.79 -37.44
C ARG A 72 -43.26 -11.20 -37.01
N ILE A 73 -43.34 -10.68 -35.78
CA ILE A 73 -44.49 -9.97 -35.25
C ILE A 73 -44.11 -8.51 -35.02
N ASP A 74 -44.78 -7.58 -35.70
CA ASP A 74 -44.63 -6.14 -35.48
C ASP A 74 -45.92 -5.60 -34.83
N ASN A 75 -45.92 -5.38 -33.52
CA ASN A 75 -47.04 -4.78 -32.79
C ASN A 75 -46.83 -3.28 -32.64
N ALA A 76 -47.59 -2.47 -33.37
CA ALA A 76 -47.42 -1.02 -33.42
C ALA A 76 -47.76 -0.28 -32.11
N ALA A 77 -47.43 1.00 -32.06
CA ALA A 77 -47.79 1.84 -30.91
C ALA A 77 -49.32 1.95 -30.76
N GLY A 78 -49.82 1.67 -29.56
CA GLY A 78 -51.25 1.70 -29.24
C GLY A 78 -52.05 0.48 -29.70
N SER A 79 -51.45 -0.50 -30.39
CA SER A 79 -52.11 -1.76 -30.74
C SER A 79 -52.03 -2.76 -29.60
N ILE A 80 -52.97 -3.72 -29.62
CA ILE A 80 -53.16 -4.71 -28.55
C ILE A 80 -53.09 -6.12 -29.14
N ILE A 81 -52.38 -7.00 -28.46
CA ILE A 81 -52.44 -8.46 -28.66
C ILE A 81 -52.78 -9.07 -27.30
N ARG A 82 -53.87 -9.83 -27.22
CA ARG A 82 -54.33 -10.47 -25.98
C ARG A 82 -54.69 -11.93 -26.19
N GLY A 83 -54.03 -12.84 -25.47
CA GLY A 83 -54.39 -14.25 -25.39
C GLY A 83 -54.98 -14.59 -24.04
N ALA A 84 -55.90 -15.57 -23.99
CA ALA A 84 -56.37 -16.12 -22.72
C ALA A 84 -55.39 -17.17 -22.15
N ARG A 85 -54.62 -17.81 -23.04
CA ARG A 85 -53.34 -18.46 -22.73
C ARG A 85 -52.22 -17.48 -23.11
N ASP A 86 -51.32 -17.85 -24.00
CA ASP A 86 -50.20 -17.02 -24.37
C ASP A 86 -50.65 -15.91 -25.35
N ALA A 87 -50.08 -14.71 -25.29
CA ALA A 87 -50.42 -13.73 -26.33
C ALA A 87 -49.82 -14.16 -27.67
N LEU A 88 -48.55 -14.57 -27.65
CA LEU A 88 -47.80 -15.08 -28.80
C LEU A 88 -47.20 -16.46 -28.44
N ASN A 89 -47.43 -17.46 -29.27
CA ASN A 89 -46.80 -18.78 -29.19
C ASN A 89 -46.11 -19.07 -30.53
N LEU A 90 -44.79 -18.94 -30.57
CA LEU A 90 -44.00 -18.92 -31.81
C LEU A 90 -42.94 -20.02 -31.80
N GLY A 91 -42.56 -20.52 -32.98
CA GLY A 91 -41.45 -21.46 -33.11
C GLY A 91 -40.06 -20.78 -33.11
N ASN A 92 -39.04 -21.56 -33.44
CA ASN A 92 -37.64 -21.09 -33.48
C ASN A 92 -37.41 -19.87 -34.38
N ARG A 93 -36.42 -19.05 -34.03
CA ARG A 93 -36.00 -17.87 -34.80
C ARG A 93 -37.13 -16.87 -35.01
N ALA A 94 -38.05 -16.78 -34.05
CA ALA A 94 -39.08 -15.76 -34.08
C ALA A 94 -38.47 -14.37 -33.82
N ALA A 95 -39.08 -13.33 -34.38
CA ALA A 95 -38.70 -11.94 -34.17
C ALA A 95 -39.93 -11.14 -33.75
N VAL A 96 -39.95 -10.64 -32.51
CA VAL A 96 -41.07 -9.86 -31.97
C VAL A 96 -40.61 -8.43 -31.72
N GLU A 97 -41.24 -7.48 -32.39
CA GLU A 97 -41.07 -6.05 -32.15
C GLU A 97 -42.36 -5.49 -31.54
N ASN A 98 -42.34 -5.24 -30.24
CA ASN A 98 -43.47 -4.67 -29.52
C ASN A 98 -43.29 -3.18 -29.29
N ARG A 99 -44.22 -2.37 -29.78
CA ARG A 99 -44.38 -0.94 -29.49
C ARG A 99 -45.71 -0.62 -28.80
N GLY A 100 -46.56 -1.62 -28.61
CA GLY A 100 -47.90 -1.52 -28.04
C GLY A 100 -48.05 -2.33 -26.75
N THR A 101 -49.18 -3.01 -26.61
CA THR A 101 -49.47 -3.86 -25.46
C THR A 101 -49.65 -5.32 -25.90
N ILE A 102 -48.95 -6.22 -25.22
CA ILE A 102 -49.08 -7.67 -25.36
C ILE A 102 -49.47 -8.23 -24.00
N THR A 103 -50.52 -9.05 -23.95
CA THR A 103 -51.01 -9.64 -22.69
C THR A 103 -51.42 -11.10 -22.89
N GLY A 104 -50.73 -12.02 -22.23
CA GLY A 104 -51.15 -13.41 -22.10
C GLY A 104 -51.77 -13.67 -20.73
N GLY A 105 -52.72 -14.60 -20.66
CA GLY A 105 -53.15 -15.21 -19.40
C GLY A 105 -52.16 -16.26 -18.88
N ASP A 106 -51.29 -16.80 -19.73
CA ASP A 106 -50.15 -17.65 -19.37
C ASP A 106 -48.85 -16.87 -19.67
N GLU A 107 -48.22 -17.05 -20.83
CA GLU A 107 -47.06 -16.25 -21.24
C GLU A 107 -47.43 -14.99 -22.03
N GLY A 108 -46.77 -13.86 -21.75
CA GLY A 108 -46.89 -12.68 -22.61
C GLY A 108 -46.36 -12.97 -24.02
N VAL A 109 -45.16 -13.54 -24.10
CA VAL A 109 -44.55 -14.03 -25.34
C VAL A 109 -43.85 -15.35 -25.05
N GLN A 110 -44.22 -16.41 -25.77
CA GLN A 110 -43.48 -17.67 -25.82
C GLN A 110 -42.86 -17.85 -27.21
N ALA A 111 -41.56 -18.14 -27.27
CA ALA A 111 -40.91 -18.59 -28.48
C ALA A 111 -39.79 -19.62 -28.21
N ASP A 112 -39.51 -20.48 -29.19
CA ASP A 112 -38.40 -21.44 -29.07
C ASP A 112 -37.03 -20.77 -29.34
N ASP A 113 -36.00 -21.57 -29.62
CA ASP A 113 -34.59 -21.18 -29.70
C ASP A 113 -34.29 -20.09 -30.75
N ALA A 114 -33.20 -19.37 -30.50
CA ALA A 114 -32.62 -18.34 -31.34
C ALA A 114 -33.61 -17.22 -31.70
N SER A 115 -34.57 -16.95 -30.82
CA SER A 115 -35.61 -15.94 -31.02
C SER A 115 -35.15 -14.57 -30.51
N THR A 116 -35.72 -13.51 -31.08
CA THR A 116 -35.40 -12.12 -30.74
C THR A 116 -36.65 -11.37 -30.32
N LEU A 117 -36.56 -10.63 -29.22
CA LEU A 117 -37.62 -9.79 -28.69
C LEU A 117 -37.09 -8.37 -28.46
N LEU A 118 -37.75 -7.39 -29.07
CA LEU A 118 -37.57 -5.98 -28.80
C LEU A 118 -38.86 -5.42 -28.17
N ASN A 119 -38.80 -5.01 -26.91
CA ASN A 119 -39.90 -4.31 -26.25
C ASN A 119 -39.57 -2.82 -26.18
N ALA A 120 -40.17 -2.00 -27.05
CA ALA A 120 -39.81 -0.59 -27.20
C ALA A 120 -40.22 0.25 -25.97
N ALA A 121 -39.66 1.46 -25.90
CA ALA A 121 -39.98 2.39 -24.81
C ALA A 121 -41.49 2.70 -24.76
N GLY A 122 -42.07 2.57 -23.57
CA GLY A 122 -43.50 2.75 -23.32
C GLY A 122 -44.39 1.57 -23.76
N ALA A 123 -43.81 0.52 -24.35
CA ALA A 123 -44.52 -0.73 -24.64
C ALA A 123 -44.57 -1.63 -23.40
N THR A 124 -45.60 -2.47 -23.33
CA THR A 124 -45.80 -3.40 -22.21
C THR A 124 -46.01 -4.81 -22.73
N ILE A 125 -45.33 -5.76 -22.09
CA ILE A 125 -45.59 -7.20 -22.20
C ILE A 125 -45.99 -7.70 -20.82
N THR A 126 -47.04 -8.50 -20.74
CA THR A 126 -47.54 -9.08 -19.49
C THR A 126 -47.96 -10.51 -19.71
N GLY A 127 -47.46 -11.43 -18.90
CA GLY A 127 -47.99 -12.79 -18.78
C GLY A 127 -48.62 -13.02 -17.42
N GLY A 128 -49.55 -13.96 -17.36
CA GLY A 128 -50.09 -14.46 -16.10
C GLY A 128 -49.11 -15.38 -15.36
N SER A 129 -48.28 -16.14 -16.08
CA SER A 129 -47.09 -16.83 -15.58
C SER A 129 -45.87 -15.97 -15.93
N ASP A 130 -45.22 -16.23 -17.07
CA ASP A 130 -44.02 -15.53 -17.50
C ASP A 130 -44.34 -14.30 -18.35
N GLY A 131 -43.66 -13.18 -18.10
CA GLY A 131 -43.71 -12.04 -19.02
C GLY A 131 -43.25 -12.44 -20.42
N VAL A 132 -42.11 -13.13 -20.49
CA VAL A 132 -41.46 -13.61 -21.71
C VAL A 132 -40.80 -14.96 -21.42
N LYS A 133 -41.03 -15.96 -22.27
CA LYS A 133 -40.40 -17.28 -22.22
C LYS A 133 -39.73 -17.59 -23.55
N LEU A 134 -38.40 -17.74 -23.55
CA LEU A 134 -37.61 -18.01 -24.76
C LEU A 134 -36.70 -19.22 -24.60
N GLY A 135 -36.47 -19.96 -25.70
CA GLY A 135 -35.50 -21.05 -25.76
C GLY A 135 -34.03 -20.58 -25.78
N ASP A 136 -33.13 -21.50 -26.11
CA ASP A 136 -31.67 -21.27 -26.09
C ASP A 136 -31.25 -20.20 -27.11
N PHE A 137 -30.12 -19.54 -26.86
CA PHE A 137 -29.49 -18.54 -27.75
C PHE A 137 -30.42 -17.39 -28.14
N SER A 138 -31.39 -17.08 -27.30
CA SER A 138 -32.38 -16.03 -27.57
C SER A 138 -31.89 -14.66 -27.12
N THR A 139 -32.48 -13.60 -27.66
CA THR A 139 -32.12 -12.21 -27.32
C THR A 139 -33.34 -11.41 -26.90
N VAL A 140 -33.26 -10.76 -25.75
CA VAL A 140 -34.27 -9.80 -25.26
C VAL A 140 -33.63 -8.42 -25.13
N ASP A 141 -34.20 -7.41 -25.79
CA ASP A 141 -33.85 -6.00 -25.61
C ASP A 141 -35.09 -5.24 -25.11
N ASN A 142 -35.10 -4.93 -23.82
CA ASN A 142 -36.21 -4.27 -23.15
C ASN A 142 -35.92 -2.78 -22.95
N TYR A 143 -36.71 -1.93 -23.57
CA TYR A 143 -36.79 -0.48 -23.34
C TYR A 143 -38.08 -0.08 -22.59
N GLY A 144 -39.05 -1.00 -22.48
CA GLY A 144 -40.36 -0.77 -21.89
C GLY A 144 -40.54 -1.52 -20.58
N THR A 145 -41.73 -2.09 -20.40
CA THR A 145 -42.08 -2.88 -19.22
C THR A 145 -42.36 -4.33 -19.61
N ILE A 146 -41.75 -5.28 -18.90
CA ILE A 146 -42.08 -6.71 -18.95
C ILE A 146 -42.55 -7.13 -17.55
N LEU A 147 -43.70 -7.80 -17.48
CA LEU A 147 -44.32 -8.24 -16.22
C LEU A 147 -44.63 -9.75 -16.28
N GLY A 148 -44.04 -10.53 -15.38
CA GLY A 148 -44.52 -11.85 -14.98
C GLY A 148 -45.39 -11.69 -13.74
N LEU A 149 -46.65 -12.12 -13.81
CA LEU A 149 -47.62 -11.90 -12.72
C LEU A 149 -47.82 -13.12 -11.83
N GLY A 150 -47.22 -14.25 -12.17
CA GLY A 150 -47.33 -15.49 -11.40
C GLY A 150 -46.01 -16.25 -11.29
N ASP A 151 -45.06 -15.93 -12.15
CA ASP A 151 -43.76 -16.60 -12.29
C ASP A 151 -42.74 -15.54 -12.74
N ASP A 152 -41.89 -15.86 -13.72
CA ASP A 152 -40.75 -15.07 -14.18
C ASP A 152 -41.09 -13.78 -14.93
N GLY A 153 -40.25 -12.76 -14.74
CA GLY A 153 -40.24 -11.60 -15.63
C GLY A 153 -39.81 -12.00 -17.04
N VAL A 154 -38.66 -12.69 -17.12
CA VAL A 154 -38.11 -13.27 -18.34
C VAL A 154 -37.50 -14.64 -18.03
N GLN A 155 -38.03 -15.69 -18.65
CA GLN A 155 -37.43 -17.01 -18.68
C GLN A 155 -36.65 -17.21 -20.00
N ALA A 156 -35.39 -17.67 -19.94
CA ALA A 156 -34.55 -17.87 -21.14
C ALA A 156 -33.68 -19.12 -21.08
N GLY A 157 -33.38 -19.74 -22.22
CA GLY A 157 -32.47 -20.90 -22.31
C GLY A 157 -30.98 -20.54 -22.31
N ALA A 158 -30.13 -21.56 -22.46
CA ALA A 158 -28.67 -21.45 -22.45
C ALA A 158 -28.14 -20.49 -23.52
N GLY A 159 -27.06 -19.77 -23.22
CA GLY A 159 -26.41 -18.87 -24.19
C GLY A 159 -27.25 -17.64 -24.59
N SER A 160 -28.35 -17.37 -23.88
CA SER A 160 -29.23 -16.23 -24.15
C SER A 160 -28.63 -14.89 -23.70
N SER A 161 -29.06 -13.81 -24.33
CA SER A 161 -28.64 -12.44 -24.03
C SER A 161 -29.83 -11.55 -23.69
N ILE A 162 -29.93 -11.12 -22.44
CA ILE A 162 -30.99 -10.22 -21.96
C ILE A 162 -30.40 -8.83 -21.66
N THR A 163 -30.98 -7.79 -22.24
CA THR A 163 -30.62 -6.40 -21.95
C THR A 163 -31.84 -5.63 -21.47
N ASN A 164 -31.80 -5.15 -20.23
CA ASN A 164 -32.78 -4.24 -19.66
C ASN A 164 -32.22 -2.81 -19.69
N ARG A 165 -32.75 -1.97 -20.58
CA ARG A 165 -32.19 -0.65 -20.88
C ARG A 165 -32.52 0.37 -19.79
N ALA A 166 -31.82 1.50 -19.81
CA ALA A 166 -32.10 2.59 -18.87
C ALA A 166 -33.56 3.07 -19.00
N GLY A 167 -34.26 3.13 -17.87
CA GLY A 167 -35.68 3.50 -17.79
C GLY A 167 -36.65 2.35 -18.09
N ALA A 168 -36.16 1.16 -18.44
CA ALA A 168 -36.95 -0.04 -18.62
C ALA A 168 -37.12 -0.79 -17.28
N THR A 169 -38.19 -1.58 -17.21
CA THR A 169 -38.54 -2.37 -16.02
C THR A 169 -38.80 -3.81 -16.42
N ILE A 170 -38.20 -4.74 -15.68
CA ILE A 170 -38.62 -6.14 -15.61
C ILE A 170 -39.11 -6.37 -14.18
N ARG A 171 -40.32 -6.90 -14.03
CA ARG A 171 -40.88 -7.23 -12.73
C ARG A 171 -41.54 -8.60 -12.74
N ALA A 172 -41.34 -9.36 -11.66
CA ALA A 172 -41.82 -10.72 -11.52
C ALA A 172 -42.43 -10.96 -10.14
N GLU A 173 -43.20 -12.03 -10.03
CA GLU A 173 -43.65 -12.57 -8.75
C GLU A 173 -42.78 -13.74 -8.28
N ASP A 174 -42.08 -14.44 -9.19
CA ASP A 174 -40.96 -15.33 -8.85
C ASP A 174 -39.64 -14.60 -9.14
N GLU A 175 -38.80 -15.05 -10.08
CA GLU A 175 -37.53 -14.39 -10.41
C GLU A 175 -37.64 -13.29 -11.48
N GLY A 176 -36.81 -12.25 -11.34
CA GLY A 176 -36.79 -11.15 -12.30
C GLY A 176 -36.35 -11.63 -13.68
N ILE A 177 -35.28 -12.42 -13.72
CA ILE A 177 -34.81 -13.15 -14.89
C ILE A 177 -34.39 -14.54 -14.40
N ASN A 178 -34.97 -15.59 -14.98
CA ASN A 178 -34.61 -16.97 -14.72
C ASN A 178 -34.07 -17.60 -16.00
N ALA A 179 -32.88 -18.16 -15.95
CA ALA A 179 -32.41 -19.00 -17.04
C ALA A 179 -32.06 -20.41 -16.61
N ASN A 180 -31.58 -20.58 -15.36
CA ASN A 180 -31.12 -21.87 -14.83
C ASN A 180 -30.30 -22.68 -15.86
N ALA A 181 -29.47 -21.96 -16.62
CA ALA A 181 -28.77 -22.47 -17.79
C ALA A 181 -27.45 -21.71 -17.99
N ASP A 182 -26.51 -22.39 -18.62
CA ASP A 182 -25.13 -21.92 -18.81
C ASP A 182 -25.01 -20.76 -19.81
N ASP A 183 -23.90 -20.02 -19.69
CA ASP A 183 -23.41 -19.05 -20.69
C ASP A 183 -24.37 -17.89 -20.97
N VAL A 184 -25.26 -17.58 -20.03
CA VAL A 184 -26.25 -16.49 -20.15
C VAL A 184 -25.59 -15.13 -19.91
N THR A 185 -25.90 -14.16 -20.75
CA THR A 185 -25.44 -12.77 -20.61
C THR A 185 -26.59 -11.85 -20.24
N ILE A 186 -26.46 -11.13 -19.13
CA ILE A 186 -27.45 -10.16 -18.65
C ILE A 186 -26.81 -8.79 -18.51
N VAL A 187 -27.43 -7.77 -19.10
CA VAL A 187 -27.02 -6.37 -18.97
C VAL A 187 -28.19 -5.56 -18.43
N ASN A 188 -28.07 -5.09 -17.19
CA ASN A 188 -29.07 -4.25 -16.56
C ASN A 188 -28.60 -2.81 -16.43
N HIS A 189 -29.32 -1.90 -17.07
CA HIS A 189 -29.23 -0.46 -16.90
C HIS A 189 -30.52 0.15 -16.30
N GLY A 190 -31.58 -0.65 -16.22
CA GLY A 190 -32.90 -0.25 -15.76
C GLY A 190 -33.20 -0.78 -14.35
N VAL A 191 -34.40 -1.26 -14.17
CA VAL A 191 -34.90 -1.85 -12.91
C VAL A 191 -35.30 -3.31 -13.16
N ILE A 192 -34.74 -4.22 -12.37
CA ILE A 192 -35.16 -5.62 -12.25
C ILE A 192 -35.58 -5.83 -10.80
N VAL A 193 -36.85 -6.18 -10.60
CA VAL A 193 -37.42 -6.39 -9.27
C VAL A 193 -38.31 -7.63 -9.26
N SER A 194 -38.07 -8.52 -8.32
CA SER A 194 -38.79 -9.77 -8.12
C SER A 194 -39.19 -9.90 -6.66
N LYS A 195 -40.03 -10.89 -6.34
CA LYS A 195 -40.19 -11.29 -4.94
C LYS A 195 -39.13 -12.31 -4.58
N ASP A 196 -38.89 -13.26 -5.48
CA ASP A 196 -37.79 -14.20 -5.38
C ASP A 196 -36.49 -13.56 -5.90
N ASP A 197 -35.57 -14.34 -6.45
CA ASP A 197 -34.26 -13.85 -6.86
C ASP A 197 -34.35 -12.75 -7.92
N GLY A 198 -33.49 -11.74 -7.80
CA GLY A 198 -33.35 -10.72 -8.85
C GLY A 198 -33.00 -11.34 -10.20
N ILE A 199 -32.05 -12.28 -10.18
CA ILE A 199 -31.55 -13.05 -11.32
C ILE A 199 -31.18 -14.45 -10.81
N ASN A 200 -31.60 -15.49 -11.52
CA ASN A 200 -31.20 -16.89 -11.30
C ASN A 200 -30.61 -17.48 -12.59
N VAL A 201 -29.34 -17.91 -12.57
CA VAL A 201 -28.58 -18.42 -13.73
C VAL A 201 -27.62 -19.53 -13.31
N ALA A 202 -27.18 -20.38 -14.24
CA ALA A 202 -26.22 -21.45 -13.91
C ALA A 202 -24.77 -21.01 -14.21
N GLU A 203 -23.98 -21.91 -14.81
CA GLU A 203 -22.54 -21.74 -14.99
C GLU A 203 -22.14 -20.68 -16.02
N ARG A 204 -20.98 -20.06 -15.79
CA ARG A 204 -20.32 -19.11 -16.72
C ARG A 204 -21.19 -17.93 -17.12
N ALA A 205 -22.10 -17.50 -16.24
CA ALA A 205 -22.95 -16.36 -16.49
C ALA A 205 -22.12 -15.06 -16.60
N ARG A 206 -22.62 -14.09 -17.36
CA ARG A 206 -22.03 -12.74 -17.43
C ARG A 206 -23.08 -11.70 -17.10
N ILE A 207 -22.97 -11.08 -15.93
CA ILE A 207 -23.92 -10.09 -15.46
C ILE A 207 -23.22 -8.72 -15.36
N VAL A 208 -23.79 -7.72 -16.03
CA VAL A 208 -23.33 -6.32 -15.94
C VAL A 208 -24.48 -5.48 -15.40
N ASN A 209 -24.31 -4.91 -14.22
CA ASN A 209 -25.31 -4.08 -13.57
C ASN A 209 -24.83 -2.64 -13.42
N THR A 210 -25.56 -1.70 -14.02
CA THR A 210 -25.46 -0.27 -13.71
C THR A 210 -26.79 0.31 -13.22
N GLY A 211 -27.82 -0.52 -13.12
CA GLY A 211 -29.17 -0.18 -12.68
C GLY A 211 -29.45 -0.72 -11.28
N LEU A 212 -30.70 -1.11 -11.05
CA LEU A 212 -31.16 -1.80 -9.83
C LEU A 212 -31.50 -3.26 -10.15
N ILE A 213 -30.97 -4.17 -9.34
CA ILE A 213 -31.39 -5.56 -9.22
C ILE A 213 -31.79 -5.76 -7.75
N GLN A 214 -33.00 -6.24 -7.51
CA GLN A 214 -33.53 -6.35 -6.15
C GLN A 214 -34.57 -7.47 -6.03
N ALA A 215 -34.32 -8.44 -5.16
CA ALA A 215 -35.36 -9.28 -4.56
C ALA A 215 -36.16 -8.46 -3.55
N THR A 216 -37.45 -8.70 -3.37
CA THR A 216 -38.28 -7.93 -2.40
C THR A 216 -38.77 -8.75 -1.23
N GLU A 217 -38.69 -10.08 -1.31
CA GLU A 217 -38.92 -10.99 -0.20
C GLU A 217 -37.58 -11.61 0.26
N GLN A 218 -37.60 -12.75 0.95
CA GLN A 218 -36.39 -13.36 1.54
C GLN A 218 -35.65 -14.22 0.52
N GLN A 219 -34.97 -13.56 -0.43
CA GLN A 219 -34.25 -14.18 -1.55
C GLN A 219 -33.07 -13.32 -2.03
N ASP A 220 -32.28 -13.88 -2.93
CA ASP A 220 -30.98 -13.34 -3.33
C ASP A 220 -31.11 -12.19 -4.35
N GLY A 221 -30.17 -11.25 -4.31
CA GLY A 221 -30.07 -10.27 -5.39
C GLY A 221 -29.73 -10.95 -6.72
N ILE A 222 -28.79 -11.88 -6.67
CA ILE A 222 -28.37 -12.75 -7.77
C ILE A 222 -28.02 -14.12 -7.17
N ASP A 223 -28.63 -15.17 -7.70
CA ASP A 223 -28.25 -16.56 -7.47
C ASP A 223 -27.57 -17.12 -8.73
N LEU A 224 -26.39 -17.74 -8.58
CA LEU A 224 -25.68 -18.38 -9.68
C LEU A 224 -24.70 -19.47 -9.28
N ASP A 225 -24.46 -20.46 -10.16
CA ASP A 225 -23.36 -21.40 -9.97
C ASP A 225 -21.99 -20.68 -10.13
N SER A 226 -21.72 -20.13 -11.32
CA SER A 226 -20.46 -19.40 -11.56
C SER A 226 -20.58 -18.31 -12.59
N GLY A 227 -19.64 -17.35 -12.56
CA GLY A 227 -19.56 -16.38 -13.63
C GLY A 227 -18.83 -15.08 -13.32
N VAL A 228 -19.09 -14.08 -14.16
CA VAL A 228 -18.50 -12.75 -14.09
C VAL A 228 -19.59 -11.73 -13.80
N ILE A 229 -19.49 -11.09 -12.63
CA ILE A 229 -20.40 -10.01 -12.20
C ILE A 229 -19.63 -8.69 -12.19
N ILE A 230 -20.12 -7.71 -12.94
CA ILE A 230 -19.59 -6.35 -12.95
C ILE A 230 -20.70 -5.41 -12.47
N ASN A 231 -20.59 -4.96 -11.23
CA ASN A 231 -21.55 -4.07 -10.60
C ASN A 231 -21.00 -2.65 -10.47
N SER A 232 -21.69 -1.69 -11.07
CA SER A 232 -21.56 -0.26 -10.78
C SER A 232 -22.90 0.38 -10.38
N GLY A 233 -23.95 -0.42 -10.25
CA GLY A 233 -25.27 -0.01 -9.81
C GLY A 233 -25.55 -0.49 -8.38
N THR A 234 -26.77 -0.98 -8.16
CA THR A 234 -27.23 -1.50 -6.89
C THR A 234 -27.74 -2.93 -7.07
N ILE A 235 -27.25 -3.83 -6.22
CA ILE A 235 -27.73 -5.22 -6.08
C ILE A 235 -28.14 -5.40 -4.63
N ILE A 236 -29.37 -5.86 -4.38
CA ILE A 236 -29.91 -6.05 -3.03
C ILE A 236 -30.60 -7.42 -2.93
N GLY A 237 -30.05 -8.29 -2.09
CA GLY A 237 -30.78 -9.40 -1.48
C GLY A 237 -31.50 -8.93 -0.22
N HIS A 238 -32.69 -9.45 0.05
CA HIS A 238 -33.50 -9.01 1.20
C HIS A 238 -33.66 -10.14 2.21
N GLY A 239 -34.01 -9.77 3.44
CA GLY A 239 -34.28 -10.75 4.49
C GLY A 239 -33.02 -11.42 5.05
N HIS A 240 -32.97 -12.76 4.96
CA HIS A 240 -31.87 -13.57 5.50
C HIS A 240 -30.84 -13.96 4.44
N ASP A 241 -31.02 -13.44 3.23
CA ASP A 241 -30.37 -13.93 2.01
C ASP A 241 -29.36 -12.91 1.49
N VAL A 242 -28.74 -13.20 0.36
CA VAL A 242 -27.43 -12.69 -0.03
C VAL A 242 -27.56 -11.69 -1.18
N GLY A 243 -26.67 -10.70 -1.23
CA GLY A 243 -26.60 -9.84 -2.41
C GLY A 243 -26.24 -10.62 -3.68
N ILE A 244 -25.23 -11.48 -3.59
CA ILE A 244 -24.81 -12.44 -4.61
C ILE A 244 -24.50 -13.77 -3.92
N ASN A 245 -25.24 -14.82 -4.27
CA ASN A 245 -25.03 -16.18 -3.77
C ASN A 245 -24.42 -17.05 -4.88
N PHE A 246 -23.28 -17.69 -4.58
CA PHE A 246 -22.65 -18.67 -5.47
C PHE A 246 -23.00 -20.09 -5.04
N ASP A 247 -23.67 -20.83 -5.91
CA ASP A 247 -24.00 -22.24 -5.73
C ASP A 247 -22.85 -23.17 -6.18
N PRO A 248 -22.88 -24.47 -5.83
CA PRO A 248 -21.78 -25.39 -6.12
C PRO A 248 -21.42 -25.48 -7.60
N ALA A 249 -20.18 -25.09 -7.95
CA ALA A 249 -19.79 -24.90 -9.33
C ALA A 249 -18.62 -25.78 -9.80
N LEU A 250 -18.47 -25.80 -11.13
CA LEU A 250 -17.35 -26.41 -11.84
C LEU A 250 -16.27 -25.37 -12.24
N ASN A 251 -16.59 -24.08 -12.18
CA ASN A 251 -15.74 -22.99 -12.63
C ASN A 251 -15.58 -21.90 -11.55
N ASP A 252 -14.44 -21.21 -11.59
CA ASP A 252 -14.14 -20.07 -10.72
C ASP A 252 -15.01 -18.86 -11.07
N SER A 253 -15.34 -18.03 -10.07
CA SER A 253 -16.12 -16.80 -10.29
C SER A 253 -15.34 -15.50 -10.04
N TYR A 254 -15.87 -14.43 -10.60
CA TYR A 254 -15.27 -13.10 -10.55
C TYR A 254 -16.32 -12.02 -10.31
N VAL A 255 -16.15 -11.25 -9.24
CA VAL A 255 -16.96 -10.08 -8.91
C VAL A 255 -16.11 -8.83 -8.95
N LYS A 256 -16.53 -7.84 -9.74
CA LYS A 256 -16.00 -6.48 -9.68
C LYS A 256 -17.09 -5.52 -9.25
N ASN A 257 -16.91 -4.90 -8.08
CA ASN A 257 -17.85 -3.96 -7.51
C ASN A 257 -17.29 -2.55 -7.45
N THR A 258 -18.00 -1.59 -8.04
CA THR A 258 -17.84 -0.14 -7.84
C THR A 258 -19.14 0.53 -7.39
N GLY A 259 -20.19 -0.26 -7.18
CA GLY A 259 -21.53 0.17 -6.75
C GLY A 259 -21.84 -0.29 -5.32
N LEU A 260 -23.12 -0.58 -5.06
CA LEU A 260 -23.58 -1.21 -3.83
C LEU A 260 -23.95 -2.67 -4.09
N ILE A 261 -23.46 -3.57 -3.24
CA ILE A 261 -23.96 -4.93 -3.07
C ILE A 261 -24.35 -5.07 -1.60
N GLU A 262 -25.62 -5.39 -1.35
CA GLU A 262 -26.19 -5.48 -0.01
C GLU A 262 -26.99 -6.78 0.14
N GLY A 263 -26.88 -7.40 1.30
CA GLY A 263 -27.70 -8.53 1.72
C GLY A 263 -27.50 -8.81 3.20
N ASN A 264 -28.12 -9.88 3.72
CA ASN A 264 -27.74 -10.44 5.01
C ASN A 264 -26.23 -10.77 5.04
N ILE A 265 -25.73 -11.29 3.91
CA ILE A 265 -24.32 -11.27 3.50
C ILE A 265 -24.26 -10.58 2.13
N ALA A 266 -23.24 -9.77 1.83
CA ALA A 266 -23.19 -9.08 0.53
C ALA A 266 -22.84 -10.08 -0.60
N ILE A 267 -21.83 -10.92 -0.37
CA ILE A 267 -21.42 -11.98 -1.29
C ILE A 267 -21.15 -13.23 -0.45
N ALA A 268 -21.80 -14.34 -0.81
CA ALA A 268 -21.63 -15.62 -0.14
C ALA A 268 -21.44 -16.75 -1.16
N VAL A 269 -20.77 -17.80 -0.71
CA VAL A 269 -20.60 -19.05 -1.45
C VAL A 269 -21.27 -20.17 -0.68
N TRP A 270 -21.84 -21.14 -1.38
CA TRP A 270 -22.42 -22.33 -0.78
C TRP A 270 -21.33 -23.26 -0.25
N ARG A 271 -21.57 -23.89 0.90
CA ARG A 271 -20.59 -24.68 1.69
C ARG A 271 -19.93 -25.88 1.01
N SER A 272 -20.32 -26.24 -0.20
CA SER A 272 -19.76 -27.37 -0.93
C SER A 272 -19.14 -26.96 -2.26
N ASP A 273 -19.13 -25.66 -2.56
CA ASP A 273 -18.31 -25.16 -3.64
C ASP A 273 -16.86 -25.09 -3.15
N GLU A 274 -15.93 -25.64 -3.93
CA GLU A 274 -14.48 -25.63 -3.67
C GLU A 274 -13.75 -24.77 -4.72
N ARG A 275 -14.50 -24.02 -5.54
CA ARG A 275 -13.96 -23.16 -6.60
C ARG A 275 -13.44 -21.85 -6.03
N SER A 276 -12.44 -21.30 -6.71
CA SER A 276 -11.86 -20.02 -6.34
C SER A 276 -12.77 -18.87 -6.73
N GLN A 277 -12.91 -17.90 -5.83
CA GLN A 277 -13.66 -16.67 -6.05
C GLN A 277 -12.74 -15.46 -5.99
N THR A 278 -12.84 -14.61 -7.01
CA THR A 278 -12.11 -13.34 -7.04
C THR A 278 -13.06 -12.16 -6.86
N VAL A 279 -12.89 -11.41 -5.78
CA VAL A 279 -13.66 -10.19 -5.48
C VAL A 279 -12.76 -8.96 -5.54
N VAL A 280 -13.05 -8.06 -6.48
CA VAL A 280 -12.37 -6.75 -6.60
C VAL A 280 -13.34 -5.66 -6.19
N ASN A 281 -13.12 -5.05 -5.03
CA ASN A 281 -14.01 -4.03 -4.50
C ASN A 281 -13.39 -2.62 -4.54
N ALA A 282 -14.14 -1.69 -5.13
CA ALA A 282 -13.94 -0.25 -5.07
C ALA A 282 -15.26 0.50 -4.72
N GLY A 283 -16.32 -0.25 -4.37
CA GLY A 283 -17.62 0.25 -3.94
C GLY A 283 -17.96 -0.21 -2.53
N THR A 284 -19.24 -0.34 -2.22
CA THR A 284 -19.73 -0.81 -0.92
C THR A 284 -20.16 -2.27 -1.00
N LEU A 285 -19.64 -3.10 -0.09
CA LEU A 285 -20.16 -4.41 0.27
C LEU A 285 -20.77 -4.29 1.67
N ARG A 286 -22.08 -4.53 1.81
CA ARG A 286 -22.78 -4.41 3.10
C ARG A 286 -23.43 -5.72 3.52
N GLY A 287 -22.96 -6.25 4.64
CA GLY A 287 -23.52 -7.42 5.32
C GLY A 287 -24.37 -7.04 6.50
N MET A 288 -25.69 -7.21 6.40
CA MET A 288 -26.64 -6.81 7.44
C MET A 288 -26.61 -7.73 8.67
N SER A 289 -26.09 -8.96 8.54
CA SER A 289 -25.86 -9.89 9.65
C SER A 289 -24.59 -9.59 10.47
N GLY A 290 -23.76 -8.66 9.99
CA GLY A 290 -22.40 -8.44 10.48
C GLY A 290 -21.31 -9.16 9.67
N VAL A 291 -21.67 -10.05 8.74
CA VAL A 291 -20.75 -10.65 7.75
C VAL A 291 -21.02 -10.07 6.38
N ALA A 292 -20.03 -9.42 5.77
CA ALA A 292 -20.14 -8.84 4.43
C ALA A 292 -19.73 -9.83 3.32
N LEU A 293 -18.74 -10.67 3.59
CA LEU A 293 -18.16 -11.61 2.63
C LEU A 293 -17.98 -12.97 3.31
N SER A 294 -18.38 -14.04 2.64
CA SER A 294 -18.13 -15.43 3.07
C SER A 294 -17.84 -16.31 1.85
N LEU A 295 -16.55 -16.52 1.55
CA LEU A 295 -16.12 -17.25 0.34
C LEU A 295 -15.89 -18.75 0.57
N ARG A 296 -15.66 -19.14 1.82
CA ARG A 296 -15.71 -20.51 2.35
C ARG A 296 -14.57 -21.43 1.95
N GLU A 297 -14.62 -22.10 0.82
CA GLU A 297 -13.59 -23.07 0.42
C GLU A 297 -13.04 -22.64 -0.94
N GLY A 298 -11.79 -22.98 -1.22
CA GLY A 298 -11.13 -22.62 -2.49
C GLY A 298 -10.03 -21.59 -2.25
N ASN A 299 -9.19 -21.36 -3.27
CA ASN A 299 -8.12 -20.37 -3.15
C ASN A 299 -8.66 -19.02 -3.60
N ASP A 300 -9.19 -18.24 -2.67
CA ASP A 300 -9.93 -17.03 -2.93
C ASP A 300 -9.02 -15.80 -3.07
N THR A 301 -9.55 -14.74 -3.64
CA THR A 301 -8.82 -13.48 -3.79
C THR A 301 -9.72 -12.28 -3.50
N LEU A 302 -9.36 -11.49 -2.51
CA LEU A 302 -9.97 -10.21 -2.19
C LEU A 302 -9.01 -9.05 -2.51
N ILE A 303 -9.37 -8.21 -3.48
CA ILE A 303 -8.63 -7.00 -3.82
C ILE A 303 -9.38 -5.75 -3.37
N ILE A 304 -8.77 -4.99 -2.46
CA ILE A 304 -9.30 -3.75 -1.89
C ILE A 304 -8.68 -2.55 -2.61
N ARG A 305 -9.50 -1.83 -3.37
CA ARG A 305 -9.10 -0.62 -4.11
C ARG A 305 -9.49 0.67 -3.40
N PRO A 306 -8.95 1.83 -3.82
CA PRO A 306 -9.43 3.13 -3.36
C PRO A 306 -10.95 3.27 -3.52
N GLY A 307 -11.62 3.71 -2.46
CA GLY A 307 -13.08 3.85 -2.41
C GLY A 307 -13.83 2.61 -1.90
N SER A 308 -13.16 1.48 -1.72
CA SER A 308 -13.72 0.29 -1.09
C SER A 308 -14.26 0.60 0.31
N MET A 309 -15.47 0.11 0.58
CA MET A 309 -16.09 0.08 1.90
C MET A 309 -16.68 -1.31 2.11
N ILE A 310 -16.21 -2.01 3.15
CA ILE A 310 -16.76 -3.29 3.57
C ILE A 310 -17.40 -3.07 4.94
N GLU A 311 -18.72 -3.19 4.99
CA GLU A 311 -19.52 -3.05 6.21
C GLU A 311 -19.93 -4.44 6.71
N GLY A 312 -19.06 -5.03 7.55
CA GLY A 312 -19.17 -6.40 8.07
C GLY A 312 -17.86 -7.16 7.91
N THR A 313 -17.70 -8.27 8.64
CA THR A 313 -16.52 -9.14 8.56
C THR A 313 -16.38 -9.74 7.16
N ALA A 314 -15.16 -9.88 6.68
CA ALA A 314 -14.85 -10.67 5.50
C ALA A 314 -14.20 -11.99 5.90
N HIS A 315 -14.83 -13.11 5.55
CA HIS A 315 -14.28 -14.47 5.65
C HIS A 315 -13.88 -14.91 4.25
N LEU A 316 -12.59 -15.19 4.04
CA LEU A 316 -12.14 -15.79 2.78
C LEU A 316 -12.31 -17.32 2.90
N GLY A 317 -11.78 -17.95 3.95
CA GLY A 317 -12.14 -19.31 4.34
C GLY A 317 -11.04 -20.30 4.02
N ASN A 318 -11.36 -21.59 4.00
CA ASN A 318 -10.36 -22.61 3.77
C ASN A 318 -9.77 -22.55 2.35
N GLY A 319 -8.46 -22.61 2.24
CA GLY A 319 -7.72 -22.58 0.98
C GLY A 319 -6.58 -21.57 1.05
N ASN A 320 -5.72 -21.56 0.04
CA ASN A 320 -4.59 -20.63 0.01
C ASN A 320 -5.06 -19.30 -0.60
N ASP A 321 -5.47 -18.38 0.27
CA ASP A 321 -6.13 -17.15 -0.10
C ASP A 321 -5.17 -15.98 -0.34
N LEU A 322 -5.68 -14.99 -1.07
CA LEU A 322 -4.99 -13.74 -1.32
C LEU A 322 -5.83 -12.53 -0.91
N LEU A 323 -5.39 -11.80 0.10
CA LEU A 323 -5.81 -10.42 0.35
C LEU A 323 -4.78 -9.44 -0.24
N GLU A 324 -5.20 -8.58 -1.16
CA GLU A 324 -4.38 -7.46 -1.63
C GLU A 324 -5.05 -6.11 -1.38
N VAL A 325 -4.39 -5.25 -0.60
CA VAL A 325 -4.82 -3.86 -0.39
C VAL A 325 -3.96 -2.94 -1.25
N GLU A 326 -4.54 -2.47 -2.36
CA GLU A 326 -3.86 -1.58 -3.31
C GLU A 326 -3.59 -0.19 -2.69
N SER A 327 -2.71 0.59 -3.33
CA SER A 327 -2.39 1.96 -2.88
C SER A 327 -3.65 2.82 -2.75
N GLY A 328 -3.87 3.42 -1.58
CA GLY A 328 -5.06 4.20 -1.27
C GLY A 328 -6.30 3.37 -0.88
N GLY A 329 -6.22 2.04 -0.93
CA GLY A 329 -7.21 1.13 -0.35
C GLY A 329 -7.22 1.24 1.18
N GLN A 330 -8.39 1.01 1.77
CA GLN A 330 -8.60 1.12 3.22
C GLN A 330 -9.33 -0.10 3.75
N VAL A 331 -8.81 -0.69 4.81
CA VAL A 331 -9.44 -1.78 5.56
C VAL A 331 -9.63 -1.34 7.00
N ALA A 332 -10.88 -1.29 7.44
CA ALA A 332 -11.26 -0.97 8.81
C ALA A 332 -12.15 -2.05 9.46
N THR A 333 -12.47 -3.10 8.71
CA THR A 333 -13.29 -4.23 9.14
C THR A 333 -12.41 -5.44 9.46
N PRO A 334 -12.85 -6.40 10.28
CA PRO A 334 -12.16 -7.66 10.44
C PRO A 334 -12.08 -8.45 9.11
N ILE A 335 -10.91 -9.02 8.83
CA ILE A 335 -10.69 -9.99 7.76
C ILE A 335 -10.12 -11.26 8.38
N LEU A 336 -10.80 -12.38 8.13
CA LEU A 336 -10.42 -13.70 8.60
C LEU A 336 -10.12 -14.58 7.37
N LEU A 337 -8.95 -15.19 7.35
CA LEU A 337 -8.53 -16.04 6.24
C LEU A 337 -8.84 -17.52 6.55
N GLU A 338 -8.71 -17.99 7.80
CA GLU A 338 -9.09 -19.37 8.22
C GLU A 338 -7.99 -20.42 7.90
N ASP A 339 -8.30 -21.60 7.36
CA ASP A 339 -7.27 -22.64 7.16
C ASP A 339 -6.62 -22.54 5.74
N GLY A 340 -5.31 -22.46 5.62
CA GLY A 340 -4.59 -22.50 4.34
C GLY A 340 -3.25 -21.77 4.40
N ASP A 341 -2.40 -21.90 3.36
CA ASP A 341 -1.17 -21.10 3.30
C ASP A 341 -1.48 -19.76 2.62
N ASP A 342 -1.84 -18.76 3.42
CA ASP A 342 -2.40 -17.52 2.94
C ASP A 342 -1.37 -16.45 2.60
N THR A 343 -1.79 -15.49 1.78
CA THR A 343 -0.96 -14.33 1.46
C THR A 343 -1.74 -13.02 1.61
N VAL A 344 -1.21 -12.12 2.43
CA VAL A 344 -1.69 -10.75 2.57
C VAL A 344 -0.65 -9.78 2.04
N ARG A 345 -1.05 -8.90 1.12
CA ARG A 345 -0.19 -7.85 0.55
C ARG A 345 -0.76 -6.47 0.83
N LEU A 346 -0.04 -5.67 1.62
CA LEU A 346 -0.36 -4.28 1.88
C LEU A 346 0.57 -3.39 1.04
N ARG A 347 0.02 -2.79 -0.03
CA ARG A 347 0.79 -1.95 -0.96
C ARG A 347 1.07 -0.57 -0.38
N ALA A 348 2.16 0.05 -0.82
CA ALA A 348 2.56 1.38 -0.39
C ALA A 348 1.40 2.41 -0.48
N GLY A 349 1.14 3.10 0.63
CA GLY A 349 0.06 4.09 0.75
C GLY A 349 -1.34 3.52 1.04
N SER A 350 -1.48 2.21 1.28
CA SER A 350 -2.70 1.64 1.85
C SER A 350 -2.87 1.99 3.34
N ILE A 351 -4.09 1.83 3.85
CA ILE A 351 -4.43 2.06 5.25
C ILE A 351 -5.09 0.79 5.80
N PHE A 352 -4.57 0.27 6.91
CA PHE A 352 -5.13 -0.88 7.60
C PHE A 352 -5.33 -0.55 9.08
N THR A 353 -6.58 -0.50 9.53
CA THR A 353 -6.96 -0.24 10.93
C THR A 353 -7.87 -1.32 11.51
N GLY A 354 -8.22 -2.34 10.72
CA GLY A 354 -9.05 -3.47 11.15
C GLY A 354 -8.28 -4.52 11.94
N THR A 355 -8.89 -5.69 12.10
CA THR A 355 -8.23 -6.90 12.58
C THR A 355 -7.95 -7.81 11.40
N LEU A 356 -6.74 -8.38 11.36
CA LEU A 356 -6.35 -9.42 10.42
C LEU A 356 -6.12 -10.71 11.19
N ASP A 357 -6.79 -11.78 10.80
CA ASP A 357 -6.58 -13.13 11.34
C ASP A 357 -6.20 -14.03 10.17
N LEU A 358 -4.95 -14.51 10.16
CA LEU A 358 -4.41 -15.34 9.10
C LEU A 358 -4.86 -16.79 9.28
N GLY A 359 -4.91 -17.30 10.52
CA GLY A 359 -5.57 -18.55 10.84
C GLY A 359 -4.60 -19.72 10.95
N ALA A 360 -4.77 -20.79 10.16
CA ALA A 360 -3.92 -21.97 10.27
C ALA A 360 -3.26 -22.30 8.93
N GLY A 361 -1.95 -22.45 8.90
CA GLY A 361 -1.16 -22.72 7.70
C GLY A 361 0.15 -21.94 7.72
N ASP A 362 0.98 -22.07 6.68
CA ASP A 362 2.23 -21.31 6.60
C ASP A 362 1.97 -19.95 5.91
N ASP A 363 1.56 -18.94 6.67
CA ASP A 363 1.04 -17.69 6.13
C ASP A 363 2.12 -16.66 5.78
N THR A 364 1.79 -15.73 4.88
CA THR A 364 2.66 -14.62 4.51
C THR A 364 1.96 -13.27 4.60
N LEU A 365 2.45 -12.39 5.49
CA LEU A 365 2.10 -10.97 5.52
C LEU A 365 3.22 -10.12 4.91
N ASP A 366 2.98 -9.55 3.73
CA ASP A 366 3.89 -8.65 3.02
C ASP A 366 3.41 -7.20 3.12
N VAL A 367 4.16 -6.38 3.86
CA VAL A 367 3.86 -4.97 4.12
C VAL A 367 4.90 -4.09 3.43
N GLU A 368 4.52 -3.36 2.39
CA GLU A 368 5.41 -2.43 1.70
C GLU A 368 5.69 -1.15 2.52
N ASP A 369 6.66 -0.34 2.06
CA ASP A 369 6.98 0.96 2.65
C ASP A 369 5.76 1.91 2.62
N ASN A 370 5.57 2.73 3.67
CA ASN A 370 4.52 3.75 3.78
C ASN A 370 3.06 3.24 3.81
N VAL A 371 2.82 2.00 4.22
CA VAL A 371 1.49 1.53 4.66
C VAL A 371 1.14 2.15 6.02
N ASN A 372 -0.04 2.77 6.17
CA ASN A 372 -0.50 3.19 7.49
C ASN A 372 -1.17 2.01 8.22
N PHE A 373 -0.38 1.30 9.01
CA PHE A 373 -0.85 0.14 9.77
C PHE A 373 -1.11 0.52 11.24
N ALA A 374 -2.36 0.42 11.67
CA ALA A 374 -2.80 0.63 13.06
C ALA A 374 -3.80 -0.43 13.54
N GLY A 375 -3.89 -1.56 12.82
CA GLY A 375 -4.73 -2.71 13.17
C GLY A 375 -4.05 -3.71 14.10
N SER A 376 -4.71 -4.84 14.35
CA SER A 376 -4.10 -6.03 14.98
C SER A 376 -3.92 -7.15 13.94
N VAL A 377 -2.93 -8.01 14.15
CA VAL A 377 -2.68 -9.20 13.34
C VAL A 377 -2.57 -10.39 14.28
N THR A 378 -3.26 -11.47 13.94
CA THR A 378 -3.04 -12.82 14.44
C THR A 378 -2.51 -13.67 13.28
N PHE A 379 -1.36 -14.31 13.48
CA PHE A 379 -0.72 -15.23 12.53
C PHE A 379 -1.26 -16.64 12.69
N GLY A 380 -1.49 -17.09 13.92
CA GLY A 380 -2.17 -18.34 14.24
C GLY A 380 -1.26 -19.57 14.24
N ASP A 381 -1.75 -20.69 13.72
CA ASP A 381 -1.05 -21.98 13.78
C ASP A 381 -0.24 -22.21 12.49
N GLY A 382 1.09 -22.30 12.57
CA GLY A 382 1.89 -22.64 11.39
C GLY A 382 3.33 -22.17 11.46
N THR A 383 3.97 -22.02 10.30
CA THR A 383 5.26 -21.34 10.16
C THR A 383 5.09 -20.05 9.36
N ASP A 384 4.78 -18.97 10.07
CA ASP A 384 4.35 -17.74 9.44
C ASP A 384 5.50 -16.80 9.08
N THR A 385 5.32 -16.07 7.99
CA THR A 385 6.32 -15.16 7.44
C THR A 385 5.81 -13.73 7.42
N LEU A 386 6.49 -12.86 8.16
CA LEU A 386 6.35 -11.41 8.02
C LEU A 386 7.45 -10.84 7.13
N ILE A 387 7.04 -10.29 5.99
CA ILE A 387 7.89 -9.47 5.13
C ILE A 387 7.58 -8.01 5.42
N TRP A 388 8.55 -7.27 5.95
CA TRP A 388 8.34 -5.90 6.37
C TRP A 388 9.24 -4.93 5.59
N GLY A 389 8.57 -4.09 4.80
CA GLY A 389 9.08 -2.87 4.19
C GLY A 389 9.49 -1.84 5.26
N LEU A 390 10.38 -0.94 4.91
CA LEU A 390 10.81 0.18 5.74
C LEU A 390 9.64 1.14 5.99
N GLN A 391 8.88 0.85 7.05
CA GLN A 391 7.96 1.79 7.68
C GLN A 391 8.72 2.89 8.42
N ASP A 392 8.09 4.05 8.54
CA ASP A 392 8.52 5.05 9.52
C ASP A 392 8.55 4.42 10.93
N ARG A 393 9.50 4.89 11.75
CA ARG A 393 9.91 4.37 13.07
C ARG A 393 8.73 3.95 13.96
N GLY A 394 8.78 2.75 14.55
CA GLY A 394 7.74 2.33 15.49
C GLY A 394 7.93 0.96 16.14
N ALA A 395 7.05 0.68 17.09
CA ALA A 395 6.79 -0.67 17.56
C ALA A 395 5.43 -1.10 17.02
N PHE A 396 5.39 -2.21 16.31
CA PHE A 396 4.18 -2.84 15.80
C PHE A 396 3.89 -4.04 16.68
N PHE A 397 2.69 -4.10 17.24
CA PHE A 397 2.29 -5.17 18.15
C PHE A 397 1.37 -6.12 17.40
N PHE A 398 1.67 -7.39 17.51
CA PHE A 398 0.87 -8.51 17.02
C PHE A 398 0.23 -9.22 18.21
N ASP A 399 -0.86 -9.92 17.97
CA ASP A 399 -1.51 -10.74 18.99
C ASP A 399 -0.65 -11.99 19.28
N ASP A 400 0.04 -12.51 18.27
CA ASP A 400 1.07 -13.53 18.26
C ASP A 400 2.18 -13.20 17.24
N ALA A 401 3.39 -13.72 17.46
CA ALA A 401 4.57 -13.32 16.70
C ALA A 401 4.83 -14.28 15.54
N PRO A 402 5.23 -13.80 14.35
CA PRO A 402 5.58 -14.68 13.23
C PRO A 402 6.86 -15.48 13.52
N GLU A 403 6.93 -16.70 13.00
CA GLU A 403 8.11 -17.59 13.12
C GLU A 403 9.27 -17.10 12.25
N GLN A 404 8.96 -16.53 11.09
CA GLN A 404 9.91 -16.01 10.12
C GLN A 404 9.74 -14.51 9.92
N LEU A 405 10.87 -13.81 9.94
CA LEU A 405 10.91 -12.36 9.78
C LEU A 405 11.90 -11.99 8.67
N ILE A 406 11.41 -11.37 7.62
CA ILE A 406 12.20 -10.83 6.51
C ILE A 406 12.10 -9.31 6.55
N LEU A 407 13.18 -8.65 6.96
CA LEU A 407 13.24 -7.19 7.01
C LEU A 407 14.06 -6.63 5.85
N THR A 408 13.53 -5.59 5.22
CA THR A 408 14.29 -4.77 4.26
C THR A 408 15.21 -3.74 4.94
N GLY A 409 15.14 -3.63 6.27
CA GLY A 409 15.92 -2.69 7.07
C GLY A 409 16.18 -3.16 8.51
N PRO A 410 16.77 -2.29 9.35
CA PRO A 410 17.09 -2.63 10.73
C PRO A 410 15.85 -2.74 11.61
N GLY A 411 15.54 -3.96 12.04
CA GLY A 411 14.53 -4.24 13.04
C GLY A 411 14.71 -5.63 13.64
N THR A 412 13.91 -5.94 14.65
CA THR A 412 13.89 -7.25 15.29
C THR A 412 12.54 -7.49 15.93
N LEU A 413 12.16 -8.76 16.04
CA LEU A 413 11.02 -9.18 16.85
C LEU A 413 11.44 -9.25 18.33
N VAL A 414 10.59 -8.76 19.22
CA VAL A 414 10.74 -8.82 20.68
C VAL A 414 9.39 -9.25 21.28
N GLY A 415 9.27 -10.52 21.66
CA GLY A 415 7.96 -11.11 21.94
C GLY A 415 7.06 -10.94 20.71
N ASN A 416 5.86 -10.39 20.89
CA ASN A 416 4.91 -10.14 19.81
C ASN A 416 5.03 -8.72 19.24
N ALA A 417 6.17 -8.05 19.44
CA ALA A 417 6.39 -6.71 18.92
C ALA A 417 7.50 -6.68 17.86
N LEU A 418 7.21 -6.21 16.65
CA LEU A 418 8.23 -5.82 15.69
C LEU A 418 8.72 -4.42 16.03
N LEU A 419 10.01 -4.32 16.35
CA LEU A 419 10.69 -3.06 16.59
C LEU A 419 11.50 -2.66 15.35
N THR A 420 11.15 -1.53 14.73
CA THR A 420 11.97 -0.92 13.67
C THR A 420 12.82 0.21 14.26
N ILE A 421 14.13 0.22 13.97
CA ILE A 421 15.09 1.08 14.68
C ILE A 421 15.90 1.93 13.72
N ASP A 422 16.05 3.22 14.02
CA ASP A 422 17.00 4.09 13.31
C ASP A 422 18.41 3.92 13.89
N LEU A 423 19.22 3.03 13.29
CA LEU A 423 20.61 2.77 13.70
C LEU A 423 21.50 4.03 13.71
N SER A 424 21.17 5.02 12.88
CA SER A 424 21.95 6.25 12.80
C SER A 424 21.89 7.04 14.11
N ALA A 425 20.76 6.98 14.83
CA ALA A 425 20.57 7.69 16.10
C ALA A 425 21.57 7.23 17.18
N PHE A 426 21.83 5.93 17.23
CA PHE A 426 22.75 5.30 18.17
C PHE A 426 24.19 5.68 17.81
N SER A 427 24.53 5.60 16.53
CA SER A 427 25.88 5.89 16.04
C SER A 427 26.28 7.37 16.25
N LEU A 428 25.32 8.31 16.29
CA LEU A 428 25.57 9.76 16.44
C LEU A 428 26.32 10.12 17.74
N GLY A 429 26.03 9.44 18.85
CA GLY A 429 26.68 9.70 20.14
C GLY A 429 28.18 9.37 20.12
N GLU A 430 28.51 8.20 19.61
CA GLU A 430 29.91 7.74 19.47
C GLU A 430 30.70 8.59 18.49
N HIS A 431 30.05 8.97 17.38
CA HIS A 431 30.66 9.89 16.43
C HIS A 431 30.96 11.25 17.08
N ALA A 432 30.02 11.79 17.86
CA ALA A 432 30.25 13.02 18.61
C ALA A 432 31.40 12.87 19.63
N ALA A 433 31.50 11.72 20.31
CA ALA A 433 32.55 11.45 21.31
C ALA A 433 33.96 11.34 20.70
N THR A 434 34.10 10.57 19.63
CA THR A 434 35.38 10.41 18.92
C THR A 434 35.84 11.71 18.25
N HIS A 435 34.94 12.48 17.64
CA HIS A 435 35.25 13.82 17.10
C HIS A 435 35.67 14.81 18.20
N LEU A 436 35.02 14.73 19.36
CA LEU A 436 35.40 15.54 20.51
C LEU A 436 36.79 15.17 21.02
N GLY A 437 37.12 13.88 21.05
CA GLY A 437 38.46 13.39 21.38
C GLY A 437 39.54 13.92 20.43
N LEU A 438 39.31 13.89 19.12
CA LEU A 438 40.23 14.47 18.12
C LEU A 438 40.42 15.98 18.34
N ALA A 439 39.35 16.71 18.66
CA ALA A 439 39.43 18.14 18.93
C ALA A 439 40.17 18.46 20.24
N VAL A 440 39.98 17.65 21.28
CA VAL A 440 40.74 17.74 22.53
C VAL A 440 42.23 17.52 22.26
N ALA A 441 42.59 16.45 21.54
CA ALA A 441 43.98 16.14 21.21
C ALA A 441 44.64 17.31 20.45
N SER A 442 43.98 17.83 19.41
CA SER A 442 44.43 18.99 18.66
C SER A 442 44.56 20.26 19.51
N ALA A 443 43.58 20.53 20.38
CA ALA A 443 43.58 21.72 21.24
C ALA A 443 44.70 21.67 22.26
N VAL A 444 44.93 20.52 22.91
CA VAL A 444 46.06 20.30 23.81
C VAL A 444 47.35 20.55 23.04
N GLN A 445 47.54 19.83 21.92
CA GLN A 445 48.76 19.82 21.11
C GLN A 445 49.20 21.21 20.63
N ASN A 446 48.24 22.10 20.36
CA ASN A 446 48.50 23.47 19.94
C ASN A 446 48.67 24.45 21.11
N SER A 447 48.29 24.07 22.34
CA SER A 447 48.33 24.95 23.52
C SER A 447 49.54 24.77 24.42
N PHE A 448 50.10 23.56 24.54
CA PHE A 448 51.05 23.24 25.61
C PHE A 448 52.52 23.61 25.36
N ARG A 449 52.83 24.39 24.33
CA ARG A 449 54.19 24.83 23.94
C ARG A 449 54.84 25.85 24.90
N SER A 450 54.32 26.00 26.11
CA SER A 450 54.79 26.99 27.08
C SER A 450 55.45 26.34 28.30
N ASN A 451 56.43 27.01 28.89
CA ASN A 451 57.18 26.50 30.05
C ASN A 451 56.40 26.61 31.37
N LYS A 452 55.10 26.96 31.36
CA LYS A 452 54.33 27.29 32.56
C LYS A 452 52.89 26.74 32.50
N THR A 453 51.95 27.46 33.10
CA THR A 453 50.53 27.16 33.04
C THR A 453 50.01 27.63 31.68
N TRP A 454 49.10 26.88 31.09
CA TRP A 454 48.50 27.22 29.81
C TRP A 454 47.02 26.89 29.82
N ALA A 455 46.25 27.62 29.04
CA ALA A 455 44.85 27.37 28.80
C ALA A 455 44.55 27.47 27.31
N GLY A 456 43.59 26.68 26.85
CA GLY A 456 43.12 26.66 25.47
C GLY A 456 41.61 26.53 25.40
N ALA A 457 41.04 27.03 24.32
CA ALA A 457 39.64 26.84 23.96
C ALA A 457 39.58 26.39 22.50
N PHE A 458 38.62 25.53 22.18
CA PHE A 458 38.36 25.10 20.81
C PHE A 458 36.86 25.18 20.50
N ALA A 459 36.55 25.44 19.24
CA ALA A 459 35.21 25.31 18.69
C ALA A 459 35.30 24.86 17.23
N SER A 460 34.44 23.95 16.81
CA SER A 460 34.32 23.57 15.40
C SER A 460 32.89 23.26 15.01
N ASN A 461 32.55 23.60 13.77
CA ASN A 461 31.31 23.19 13.13
C ASN A 461 31.68 22.44 11.84
N SER A 462 31.17 21.22 11.73
CA SER A 462 31.45 20.28 10.66
C SER A 462 30.16 19.68 10.13
N GLY A 463 30.17 19.27 8.87
CA GLY A 463 29.07 18.54 8.29
C GLY A 463 29.60 17.55 7.29
N PHE A 464 29.05 16.34 7.32
CA PHE A 464 29.47 15.26 6.43
C PHE A 464 28.23 14.52 5.93
N ARG A 465 28.47 13.63 4.96
CA ARG A 465 27.48 12.64 4.52
C ARG A 465 27.98 11.28 4.97
N SER A 466 27.10 10.48 5.58
CA SER A 466 27.37 9.06 5.81
C SER A 466 27.43 8.30 4.50
N ASP A 467 27.90 7.06 4.54
CA ASP A 467 27.88 6.13 3.40
C ASP A 467 26.45 5.87 2.89
N THR A 468 25.45 5.98 3.77
CA THR A 468 24.02 5.94 3.44
C THR A 468 23.48 7.25 2.84
N GLY A 469 24.34 8.24 2.56
CA GLY A 469 23.99 9.52 1.94
C GLY A 469 23.35 10.54 2.88
N LEU A 470 23.24 10.23 4.18
CA LEU A 470 22.58 11.09 5.16
C LEU A 470 23.46 12.28 5.54
N ARG A 471 22.91 13.50 5.45
CA ARG A 471 23.62 14.71 5.88
C ARG A 471 23.56 14.86 7.40
N GLN A 472 24.73 15.02 8.00
CA GLN A 472 24.89 15.24 9.44
C GLN A 472 25.58 16.57 9.71
N ARG A 473 25.27 17.18 10.85
CA ARG A 473 25.96 18.37 11.37
C ARG A 473 26.53 18.03 12.73
N ASN A 474 27.78 18.37 12.96
CA ASN A 474 28.47 18.18 14.23
C ASN A 474 29.08 19.52 14.67
N THR A 475 28.64 20.01 15.82
CA THR A 475 29.14 21.22 16.48
C THR A 475 29.74 20.87 17.81
N GLN A 476 30.96 21.31 18.07
CA GLN A 476 31.64 21.04 19.34
C GLN A 476 32.45 22.23 19.82
N ALA A 477 32.60 22.33 21.13
CA ALA A 477 33.44 23.31 21.79
C ALA A 477 33.98 22.78 23.11
N GLY A 478 35.09 23.33 23.58
CA GLY A 478 35.66 22.92 24.85
C GLY A 478 36.76 23.83 25.34
N LEU A 479 37.21 23.51 26.55
CA LEU A 479 38.28 24.19 27.29
C LEU A 479 39.31 23.16 27.73
N VAL A 480 40.57 23.57 27.70
CA VAL A 480 41.69 22.81 28.25
C VAL A 480 42.52 23.73 29.13
N ILE A 481 42.98 23.19 30.26
CA ILE A 481 43.93 23.87 31.14
C ILE A 481 45.03 22.87 31.48
N GLY A 482 46.28 23.28 31.42
CA GLY A 482 47.40 22.42 31.79
C GLY A 482 48.56 23.19 32.41
N ARG A 483 49.50 22.42 32.96
CA ARG A 483 50.68 22.95 33.64
C ARG A 483 51.85 22.00 33.49
N ARG A 484 53.02 22.56 33.17
CA ARG A 484 54.30 21.84 33.17
C ARG A 484 54.70 21.37 34.56
N LEU A 485 55.14 20.12 34.68
CA LEU A 485 55.49 19.46 35.94
C LEU A 485 56.98 19.68 36.26
N GLY A 486 57.28 20.83 36.86
CA GLY A 486 58.66 21.24 37.16
C GLY A 486 59.43 21.59 35.88
N GLU A 487 60.70 21.17 35.82
CA GLU A 487 61.55 21.37 34.63
C GLU A 487 61.37 20.26 33.58
N SER A 488 60.65 19.18 33.93
CA SER A 488 60.37 18.05 33.04
C SER A 488 59.66 18.49 31.75
N PRO A 489 59.91 17.84 30.60
CA PRO A 489 59.12 18.03 29.37
C PRO A 489 57.65 17.60 29.48
N VAL A 490 57.23 17.10 30.64
CA VAL A 490 55.88 16.61 30.89
C VAL A 490 54.98 17.70 31.47
N SER A 491 53.77 17.82 30.94
CA SER A 491 52.67 18.64 31.46
C SER A 491 51.49 17.76 31.84
N GLY A 492 50.84 18.06 32.96
CA GLY A 492 49.50 17.54 33.28
C GLY A 492 48.44 18.49 32.73
N PHE A 493 47.33 17.96 32.24
CA PHE A 493 46.21 18.77 31.75
C PHE A 493 44.84 18.18 32.08
N LEU A 494 43.85 19.05 32.15
CA LEU A 494 42.43 18.75 32.35
C LEU A 494 41.63 19.40 31.21
N THR A 495 40.65 18.67 30.68
CA THR A 495 39.79 19.13 29.58
C THR A 495 38.32 18.99 29.92
N TYR A 496 37.52 19.92 29.41
CA TYR A 496 36.07 19.83 29.33
C TYR A 496 35.66 20.09 27.88
N GLY A 497 34.84 19.21 27.32
CA GLY A 497 34.35 19.33 25.96
C GLY A 497 32.86 19.02 25.87
N ARG A 498 32.15 19.70 24.98
CA ARG A 498 30.77 19.41 24.62
C ARG A 498 30.62 19.42 23.11
N GLY A 499 30.01 18.37 22.58
CA GLY A 499 29.66 18.22 21.17
C GLY A 499 28.17 17.96 21.00
N SER A 500 27.62 18.27 19.84
CA SER A 500 26.31 17.81 19.44
C SER A 500 26.32 17.41 17.97
N ALA A 501 25.75 16.26 17.67
CA ALA A 501 25.55 15.75 16.32
C ALA A 501 24.04 15.66 16.05
N SER A 502 23.58 16.15 14.91
CA SER A 502 22.19 15.98 14.49
C SER A 502 22.09 15.65 13.01
N ARG A 503 21.04 14.90 12.66
CA ARG A 503 20.53 14.79 11.29
C ARG A 503 19.54 15.97 11.09
N LYS A 504 18.72 16.06 10.03
CA LYS A 504 17.95 17.31 9.70
C LYS A 504 17.02 17.75 10.85
N ALA A 505 16.35 18.90 10.70
CA ALA A 505 15.64 19.64 11.77
C ALA A 505 14.54 18.89 12.57
N ALA A 506 14.19 17.64 12.24
CA ALA A 506 13.24 16.79 12.97
C ALA A 506 13.79 15.36 13.26
N ASP A 507 15.10 15.16 13.08
CA ASP A 507 15.77 13.85 13.17
C ASP A 507 16.48 13.63 14.52
N PRO A 508 16.92 12.38 14.82
CA PRO A 508 17.74 12.08 15.98
C PRO A 508 18.92 13.06 16.15
N SER A 509 19.14 13.42 17.41
CA SER A 509 20.27 14.24 17.83
C SER A 509 20.94 13.63 19.04
N ALA A 510 22.26 13.77 19.10
CA ALA A 510 23.08 13.35 20.20
C ALA A 510 23.84 14.56 20.74
N THR A 511 23.84 14.77 22.05
CA THR A 511 24.72 15.74 22.72
C THR A 511 25.71 14.99 23.58
N GLN A 512 27.00 15.15 23.31
CA GLN A 512 28.09 14.54 24.04
C GLN A 512 28.75 15.56 24.98
N THR A 513 29.08 15.14 26.19
CA THR A 513 29.96 15.87 27.11
C THR A 513 31.10 14.95 27.53
N ALA A 514 32.33 15.47 27.57
CA ALA A 514 33.50 14.72 27.99
C ALA A 514 34.36 15.54 28.97
N PHE A 515 34.89 14.86 29.98
CA PHE A 515 35.96 15.36 30.82
C PHE A 515 37.14 14.43 30.67
N ALA A 516 38.36 14.96 30.50
CA ALA A 516 39.55 14.13 30.40
C ALA A 516 40.71 14.70 31.21
N LEU A 517 41.47 13.81 31.82
CA LEU A 517 42.75 14.10 32.45
C LEU A 517 43.84 13.45 31.61
N GLY A 518 44.95 14.16 31.39
CA GLY A 518 46.02 13.63 30.57
C GLY A 518 47.40 14.17 30.91
N LEU A 519 48.38 13.55 30.26
CA LEU A 519 49.78 13.95 30.25
C LEU A 519 50.19 14.30 28.82
N ALA A 520 50.94 15.37 28.68
CA ALA A 520 51.55 15.79 27.42
C ALA A 520 53.05 15.89 27.59
N PHE A 521 53.81 15.47 26.60
CA PHE A 521 55.26 15.50 26.52
C PHE A 521 55.65 16.32 25.29
N ASP A 522 56.59 17.25 25.44
CA ASP A 522 57.17 18.02 24.32
C ASP A 522 58.65 18.25 24.60
N GLU A 523 59.48 17.80 23.67
CA GLU A 523 60.94 17.89 23.77
C GLU A 523 61.53 18.18 22.40
N ARG A 524 62.59 18.98 22.38
CA ARG A 524 63.27 19.38 21.15
C ARG A 524 64.55 18.57 20.97
N PHE A 525 64.57 17.74 19.94
CA PHE A 525 65.71 16.96 19.51
C PHE A 525 66.43 17.66 18.35
N GLY A 526 67.25 18.66 18.69
CA GLY A 526 67.97 19.46 17.70
C GLY A 526 67.02 20.38 16.90
N GLY A 527 66.86 20.09 15.60
CA GLY A 527 65.96 20.84 14.70
C GLY A 527 64.51 20.35 14.69
N LEU A 528 64.22 19.28 15.42
CA LEU A 528 62.93 18.59 15.43
C LEU A 528 62.27 18.72 16.81
N ASP A 529 61.04 19.21 16.84
CA ASP A 529 60.17 19.19 18.01
C ASP A 529 59.36 17.89 17.96
N ALA A 530 59.49 17.05 18.98
CA ALA A 530 58.72 15.83 19.12
C ALA A 530 57.83 15.93 20.35
N SER A 531 56.55 15.62 20.15
CA SER A 531 55.54 15.73 21.17
C SER A 531 54.60 14.53 21.16
N ALA A 532 54.08 14.19 22.33
CA ALA A 532 53.13 13.12 22.49
C ALA A 532 52.16 13.46 23.63
N LEU A 533 50.94 12.97 23.57
CA LEU A 533 49.98 13.10 24.66
C LEU A 533 49.17 11.82 24.83
N ALA A 534 48.73 11.61 26.06
CA ALA A 534 47.81 10.55 26.44
C ALA A 534 46.76 11.13 27.40
N PHE A 535 45.48 10.84 27.16
CA PHE A 535 44.40 11.26 28.04
C PHE A 535 43.32 10.19 28.17
N ALA A 536 42.61 10.23 29.29
CA ALA A 536 41.43 9.42 29.51
C ALA A 536 40.39 10.17 30.35
N GLY A 537 39.12 9.83 30.19
CA GLY A 537 38.09 10.26 31.14
C GLY A 537 36.65 9.94 30.73
N PRO A 538 35.70 10.26 31.61
CA PRO A 538 34.30 9.91 31.43
C PRO A 538 33.62 10.77 30.37
N THR A 539 32.59 10.19 29.77
CA THR A 539 31.71 10.85 28.80
C THR A 539 30.25 10.60 29.13
N TRP A 540 29.40 11.54 28.71
CA TRP A 540 27.95 11.47 28.84
C TRP A 540 27.30 11.88 27.52
N ALA A 541 26.47 11.01 26.96
CA ALA A 541 25.66 11.27 25.78
C ALA A 541 24.21 11.47 26.19
N SER A 542 23.54 12.47 25.63
CA SER A 542 22.08 12.54 25.62
C SER A 542 21.62 12.31 24.18
N LEU A 543 20.92 11.21 23.96
CA LEU A 543 20.35 10.81 22.68
C LEU A 543 18.87 11.18 22.67
N ALA A 544 18.39 11.80 21.60
CA ALA A 544 16.98 12.16 21.43
C ALA A 544 16.38 11.45 20.22
N HIS A 545 15.07 11.13 20.30
CA HIS A 545 14.27 10.50 19.24
C HIS A 545 14.76 9.10 18.84
N LEU A 546 15.03 8.24 19.83
CA LEU A 546 15.56 6.89 19.60
C LEU A 546 14.54 5.89 19.03
N SER A 547 13.26 6.02 19.38
CA SER A 547 12.23 4.99 19.14
C SER A 547 10.94 5.53 18.50
N GLY A 548 11.00 6.68 17.81
CA GLY A 548 9.79 7.34 17.25
C GLY A 548 8.87 7.99 18.31
N THR A 549 8.87 7.50 19.55
CA THR A 549 8.09 8.01 20.70
C THR A 549 8.59 9.33 21.28
N GLY A 550 9.67 9.91 20.74
CA GLY A 550 10.28 11.15 21.23
C GLY A 550 11.05 11.01 22.54
N SER A 551 11.14 9.81 23.11
CA SER A 551 11.96 9.53 24.29
C SER A 551 13.46 9.63 23.95
N GLY A 552 14.25 10.06 24.94
CA GLY A 552 15.70 10.19 24.82
C GLY A 552 16.42 9.40 25.92
N ALA A 553 17.60 8.88 25.61
CA ALA A 553 18.45 8.15 26.56
C ALA A 553 19.60 9.04 27.06
N THR A 554 19.99 8.86 28.32
CA THR A 554 21.28 9.37 28.81
C THR A 554 22.23 8.20 28.95
N VAL A 555 23.32 8.22 28.21
CA VAL A 555 24.29 7.13 28.12
C VAL A 555 25.62 7.59 28.70
N ARG A 556 26.28 6.71 29.45
CA ARG A 556 27.62 6.94 29.99
C ARG A 556 28.65 6.23 29.13
N GLY A 557 29.90 6.64 29.24
CA GLY A 557 30.98 5.97 28.56
C GLY A 557 32.34 6.51 29.00
N SER A 558 33.39 6.04 28.35
CA SER A 558 34.77 6.46 28.59
C SER A 558 35.48 6.78 27.28
N LEU A 559 36.42 7.72 27.33
CA LEU A 559 37.22 8.14 26.19
C LEU A 559 38.69 8.02 26.54
N ILE A 560 39.48 7.43 25.65
CA ILE A 560 40.94 7.36 25.70
C ILE A 560 41.49 7.95 24.40
N GLY A 561 42.54 8.77 24.50
CA GLY A 561 43.18 9.33 23.33
C GLY A 561 44.70 9.35 23.45
N LEU A 562 45.35 9.06 22.32
CA LEU A 562 46.80 9.10 22.13
C LEU A 562 47.09 9.94 20.89
N GLU A 563 48.06 10.85 20.98
CA GLU A 563 48.58 11.57 19.81
C GLU A 563 50.10 11.64 19.89
N ALA A 564 50.75 11.49 18.75
CA ALA A 564 52.17 11.78 18.56
C ALA A 564 52.33 12.75 17.40
N ARG A 565 53.19 13.75 17.57
CA ARG A 565 53.47 14.77 16.56
C ARG A 565 54.95 15.07 16.46
N LEU A 566 55.44 15.06 15.23
CA LEU A 566 56.77 15.53 14.84
C LEU A 566 56.61 16.84 14.08
N HIS A 567 57.40 17.85 14.44
CA HIS A 567 57.40 19.16 13.79
C HIS A 567 58.84 19.61 13.58
N GLY A 568 59.19 19.99 12.35
CA GLY A 568 60.55 20.41 12.01
C GLY A 568 60.54 21.64 11.13
N GLN A 569 61.47 22.57 11.40
CA GLN A 569 61.72 23.69 10.52
C GLN A 569 62.70 23.27 9.42
N VAL A 570 62.25 23.35 8.17
CA VAL A 570 63.08 23.11 6.99
C VAL A 570 63.87 24.40 6.66
N PHE A 571 63.18 25.55 6.72
CA PHE A 571 63.80 26.87 6.60
C PHE A 571 63.39 27.71 7.80
N VAL A 572 64.37 28.22 8.54
CA VAL A 572 64.15 29.07 9.71
C VAL A 572 63.72 30.46 9.23
N PRO A 573 62.57 31.00 9.68
CA PRO A 573 62.16 32.35 9.31
C PRO A 573 63.12 33.40 9.88
N THR A 574 63.33 34.48 9.13
CA THR A 574 63.97 35.70 9.64
C THR A 574 62.93 36.84 9.68
N GLU A 575 63.28 38.00 10.21
CA GLU A 575 62.39 39.19 10.15
C GLU A 575 62.03 39.60 8.71
N ARG A 576 62.80 39.16 7.70
CA ARG A 576 62.61 39.55 6.30
C ARG A 576 62.29 38.39 5.36
N THR A 577 62.41 37.15 5.81
CA THR A 577 62.22 35.97 4.95
C THR A 577 61.26 34.96 5.61
N PRO A 578 60.23 34.49 4.89
CA PRO A 578 59.38 33.43 5.39
C PRO A 578 60.19 32.15 5.60
N GLY A 579 59.83 31.40 6.62
CA GLY A 579 60.33 30.06 6.85
C GLY A 579 59.48 29.03 6.14
N PHE A 580 59.86 27.76 6.32
CA PHE A 580 59.08 26.60 5.90
C PHE A 580 59.20 25.55 6.99
N ASP A 581 58.07 24.98 7.41
CA ASP A 581 58.03 23.89 8.36
C ASP A 581 57.10 22.78 7.89
N LEU A 582 57.37 21.58 8.40
CA LEU A 582 56.56 20.40 8.19
C LEU A 582 56.17 19.83 9.55
N ALA A 583 54.93 19.36 9.65
CA ALA A 583 54.47 18.58 10.79
C ALA A 583 53.74 17.32 10.34
N LEU A 584 54.03 16.22 11.02
CA LEU A 584 53.31 14.96 10.91
C LEU A 584 52.68 14.65 12.27
N SER A 585 51.39 14.40 12.30
CA SER A 585 50.71 13.90 13.50
C SER A 585 49.94 12.61 13.22
N VAL A 586 49.94 11.74 14.23
CA VAL A 586 49.16 10.50 14.25
C VAL A 586 48.36 10.50 15.55
N THR A 587 47.04 10.41 15.43
CA THR A 587 46.10 10.43 16.56
C THR A 587 45.27 9.17 16.54
N GLY A 588 45.08 8.54 17.71
CA GLY A 588 44.18 7.42 17.93
C GLY A 588 43.26 7.73 19.10
N ILE A 589 41.96 7.60 18.88
CA ILE A 589 40.90 7.79 19.87
C ILE A 589 40.14 6.48 20.01
N TRP A 590 39.88 6.07 21.25
CA TRP A 590 39.03 4.95 21.60
C TRP A 590 37.93 5.47 22.52
N HIS A 591 36.68 5.15 22.21
CA HIS A 591 35.52 5.50 23.00
C HIS A 591 34.74 4.22 23.30
N GLU A 592 34.32 4.06 24.55
CA GLU A 592 33.47 2.96 24.99
C GLU A 592 32.17 3.54 25.53
N THR A 593 31.05 2.98 25.09
CA THR A 593 29.71 3.37 25.49
C THR A 593 29.15 2.27 26.37
N ASP A 594 28.81 2.60 27.62
CA ASP A 594 28.22 1.66 28.58
C ASP A 594 26.87 1.16 28.06
N ALA A 595 26.51 -0.08 28.40
CA ALA A 595 25.20 -0.65 28.05
C ALA A 595 24.04 0.11 28.73
N TYR A 596 22.97 0.41 28.00
CA TYR A 596 21.84 1.24 28.47
C TYR A 596 20.48 0.79 27.92
N ASP A 597 19.41 1.03 28.67
CA ASP A 597 18.04 0.67 28.27
C ASP A 597 17.51 1.63 27.20
N VAL A 598 16.72 1.12 26.25
CA VAL A 598 16.08 1.93 25.21
C VAL A 598 14.79 2.55 25.76
N PRO A 599 14.73 3.87 25.99
CA PRO A 599 13.58 4.48 26.65
C PRO A 599 12.31 4.34 25.81
N GLY A 600 11.22 3.90 26.43
CA GLY A 600 9.94 3.67 25.75
C GLY A 600 9.75 2.25 25.22
N ILE A 601 10.74 1.37 25.37
CA ILE A 601 10.63 -0.04 25.00
C ILE A 601 11.14 -0.88 26.19
N ALA A 602 10.21 -1.40 26.99
CA ALA A 602 10.56 -2.16 28.18
C ALA A 602 11.32 -3.45 27.81
N GLY A 603 12.35 -3.79 28.59
CA GLY A 603 13.12 -5.02 28.38
C GLY A 603 14.14 -4.96 27.25
N VAL A 604 14.24 -3.87 26.48
CA VAL A 604 15.24 -3.71 25.41
C VAL A 604 16.41 -2.86 25.89
N ARG A 605 17.62 -3.42 25.79
CA ARG A 605 18.89 -2.80 26.15
C ARG A 605 19.84 -2.76 24.97
N VAL A 606 20.60 -1.68 24.83
CA VAL A 606 21.77 -1.63 23.95
C VAL A 606 22.98 -2.13 24.74
N ALA A 607 23.69 -3.12 24.21
CA ALA A 607 24.90 -3.65 24.82
C ALA A 607 26.05 -2.63 24.81
N GLU A 608 27.05 -2.89 25.63
CA GLU A 608 28.29 -2.11 25.62
C GLU A 608 28.97 -2.24 24.26
N ARG A 609 29.54 -1.13 23.78
CA ARG A 609 30.19 -1.08 22.48
C ARG A 609 31.28 -0.04 22.44
N SER A 610 32.21 -0.24 21.53
CA SER A 610 33.32 0.68 21.31
C SER A 610 33.32 1.29 19.90
N ALA A 611 33.83 2.51 19.84
CA ALA A 611 34.12 3.23 18.61
C ALA A 611 35.56 3.73 18.65
N SER A 612 36.23 3.67 17.51
CA SER A 612 37.60 4.15 17.36
C SER A 612 37.70 5.17 16.25
N ALA A 613 38.59 6.13 16.39
CA ALA A 613 38.93 7.07 15.33
C ALA A 613 40.45 7.24 15.25
N GLN A 614 40.97 7.19 14.04
CA GLN A 614 42.39 7.36 13.75
C GLN A 614 42.55 8.50 12.75
N ALA A 615 43.54 9.35 12.97
CA ALA A 615 43.86 10.44 12.07
C ALA A 615 45.37 10.49 11.80
N ILE A 616 45.75 10.55 10.53
CA ILE A 616 47.12 10.82 10.10
C ILE A 616 47.09 12.14 9.35
N ARG A 617 47.84 13.13 9.83
CA ARG A 617 47.83 14.48 9.28
C ARG A 617 49.22 14.96 8.94
N LEU A 618 49.38 15.44 7.71
CA LEU A 618 50.57 16.11 7.22
C LEU A 618 50.24 17.60 7.01
N GLU A 619 51.03 18.48 7.62
CA GLU A 619 50.86 19.92 7.56
C GLU A 619 52.14 20.60 7.06
N ALA A 620 52.01 21.50 6.10
CA ALA A 620 53.08 22.33 5.58
C ALA A 620 52.78 23.80 5.88
N GLY A 621 53.67 24.46 6.61
CA GLY A 621 53.50 25.83 7.07
C GLY A 621 54.58 26.78 6.55
N MET A 622 54.21 28.06 6.41
CA MET A 622 55.13 29.14 6.04
C MET A 622 55.15 30.22 7.13
N PRO A 623 55.89 30.01 8.24
CA PRO A 623 55.94 30.99 9.32
C PRO A 623 56.67 32.27 8.90
N PHE A 624 56.21 33.44 9.34
CA PHE A 624 56.89 34.72 9.20
C PHE A 624 56.66 35.61 10.42
N GLY A 625 57.68 36.38 10.81
CA GLY A 625 57.60 37.33 11.91
C GLY A 625 57.19 38.72 11.43
N PHE A 626 56.33 39.41 12.18
CA PHE A 626 55.98 40.81 11.95
C PHE A 626 55.67 41.51 13.28
N SER A 627 56.49 42.48 13.67
CA SER A 627 56.22 43.38 14.81
C SER A 627 55.87 42.68 16.14
N GLY A 628 56.61 41.62 16.50
CA GLY A 628 56.36 40.84 17.73
C GLY A 628 55.24 39.80 17.62
N LEU A 629 54.63 39.67 16.44
CA LEU A 629 53.71 38.58 16.08
C LEU A 629 54.42 37.60 15.14
N ARG A 630 54.01 36.33 15.18
CA ARG A 630 54.39 35.28 14.25
C ARG A 630 53.13 34.81 13.55
N LEU A 631 53.05 35.02 12.24
CA LEU A 631 51.98 34.48 11.42
C LEU A 631 52.47 33.22 10.71
N ARG A 632 51.63 32.18 10.64
CA ARG A 632 51.93 30.92 9.96
C ARG A 632 50.70 30.45 9.20
N PRO A 633 50.52 30.88 7.94
CA PRO A 633 49.63 30.19 7.03
C PRO A 633 50.11 28.75 6.84
N PHE A 634 49.17 27.81 6.71
CA PHE A 634 49.47 26.41 6.46
C PHE A 634 48.42 25.77 5.55
N ALA A 635 48.86 24.72 4.86
CA ALA A 635 47.99 23.75 4.20
C ALA A 635 48.20 22.38 4.86
N ALA A 636 47.12 21.60 4.98
CA ALA A 636 47.22 20.25 5.53
C ALA A 636 46.35 19.26 4.74
N ILE A 637 46.81 18.01 4.76
CA ILE A 637 46.03 16.85 4.34
C ILE A 637 45.94 15.89 5.53
N GLU A 638 44.74 15.41 5.80
CA GLU A 638 44.45 14.47 6.89
C GLU A 638 43.68 13.28 6.33
N SER A 639 44.17 12.07 6.59
CA SER A 639 43.41 10.84 6.40
C SER A 639 42.78 10.47 7.72
N ARG A 640 41.47 10.29 7.75
CA ARG A 640 40.72 9.87 8.93
C ARG A 640 40.01 8.56 8.65
N ASN A 641 40.20 7.61 9.56
CA ASN A 641 39.45 6.38 9.63
C ASN A 641 38.65 6.39 10.94
N GLN A 642 37.39 6.02 10.86
CA GLN A 642 36.54 5.82 12.02
C GLN A 642 35.85 4.46 11.90
N ASP A 643 35.91 3.68 12.96
CA ASP A 643 35.32 2.34 13.00
C ASP A 643 34.43 2.20 14.24
N HIS A 644 33.26 1.61 14.06
CA HIS A 644 32.23 1.44 15.07
C HIS A 644 31.92 -0.06 15.18
N GLN A 645 31.89 -0.60 16.40
CA GLN A 645 31.40 -1.96 16.59
C GLN A 645 29.92 -2.09 16.21
N ALA A 646 29.51 -3.32 15.90
CA ALA A 646 28.11 -3.63 15.65
C ALA A 646 27.25 -3.25 16.86
N LEU A 647 26.11 -2.61 16.59
CA LEU A 647 25.11 -2.28 17.59
C LEU A 647 24.37 -3.55 17.96
N THR A 648 24.49 -3.99 19.22
CA THR A 648 23.79 -5.17 19.73
C THR A 648 22.62 -4.73 20.60
N PHE A 649 21.40 -5.06 20.20
CA PHE A 649 20.22 -4.98 21.06
C PHE A 649 20.06 -6.30 21.79
N GLN A 650 19.78 -6.24 23.08
CA GLN A 650 19.57 -7.37 23.97
C GLN A 650 18.20 -7.22 24.61
N THR A 651 17.46 -8.33 24.63
CA THR A 651 16.28 -8.53 25.47
C THR A 651 16.61 -9.58 26.53
N ASP A 652 15.67 -9.88 27.41
CA ASP A 652 15.82 -11.00 28.36
C ASP A 652 15.92 -12.37 27.64
N GLU A 653 15.43 -12.45 26.40
CA GLU A 653 15.26 -13.71 25.66
C GLU A 653 16.13 -13.82 24.40
N SER A 654 16.58 -12.69 23.82
CA SER A 654 17.22 -12.64 22.50
C SER A 654 18.24 -11.51 22.37
N ALA A 655 19.11 -11.60 21.35
CA ALA A 655 20.01 -10.51 20.97
C ALA A 655 20.11 -10.37 19.45
N ALA A 656 20.04 -9.13 18.96
CA ALA A 656 20.15 -8.80 17.54
C ALA A 656 21.34 -7.87 17.31
N GLN A 657 22.19 -8.17 16.32
CA GLN A 657 23.35 -7.37 15.96
C GLN A 657 23.16 -6.67 14.61
N PHE A 658 23.41 -5.37 14.59
CA PHE A 658 23.34 -4.55 13.39
C PHE A 658 24.69 -3.89 13.14
N ARG A 659 25.13 -3.86 11.88
CA ARG A 659 26.34 -3.11 11.53
C ARG A 659 26.06 -1.61 11.70
N GLY A 660 26.91 -0.92 12.45
CA GLY A 660 26.79 0.53 12.61
C GLY A 660 26.93 1.27 11.27
N GLU A 661 26.08 2.26 11.02
CA GLU A 661 26.03 2.98 9.73
C GLU A 661 27.15 4.03 9.55
N MET A 662 28.12 4.11 10.47
CA MET A 662 29.05 5.24 10.59
C MET A 662 30.53 4.88 10.63
N SER A 663 30.91 3.74 10.04
CA SER A 663 32.32 3.59 9.63
C SER A 663 32.63 4.62 8.54
N GLN A 664 33.74 5.34 8.67
CA GLN A 664 34.10 6.41 7.73
C GLN A 664 35.58 6.37 7.40
N ASP A 665 35.88 6.37 6.11
CA ASP A 665 37.21 6.66 5.59
C ASP A 665 37.15 7.91 4.72
N HIS A 666 37.77 9.00 5.18
CA HIS A 666 37.79 10.24 4.40
C HIS A 666 39.12 10.96 4.45
N THR A 667 39.42 11.65 3.35
CA THR A 667 40.53 12.60 3.28
C THR A 667 39.99 14.01 3.45
N ARG A 668 40.59 14.75 4.39
CA ARG A 668 40.31 16.15 4.67
C ARG A 668 41.47 17.01 4.15
N GLN A 669 41.10 18.07 3.44
CA GLN A 669 42.03 19.10 2.97
C GLN A 669 41.75 20.37 3.77
N SER A 670 42.79 20.99 4.30
CA SER A 670 42.67 22.17 5.16
C SER A 670 43.56 23.31 4.68
N LEU A 671 43.03 24.53 4.81
CA LEU A 671 43.80 25.76 4.76
C LEU A 671 43.59 26.48 6.10
N GLY A 672 44.66 26.96 6.70
CA GLY A 672 44.55 27.64 7.97
C GLY A 672 45.65 28.65 8.23
N LEU A 673 45.50 29.30 9.36
CA LEU A 673 46.34 30.38 9.82
C LEU A 673 46.57 30.20 11.32
N THR A 674 47.83 30.22 11.73
CA THR A 674 48.21 30.39 13.14
C THR A 674 48.80 31.79 13.32
N LEU A 675 48.38 32.49 14.36
CA LEU A 675 48.90 33.78 14.78
C LEU A 675 49.36 33.63 16.23
N ASP A 676 50.66 33.68 16.46
CA ASP A 676 51.26 33.67 17.80
C ASP A 676 51.79 35.06 18.11
N GLY A 677 51.68 35.51 19.36
CA GLY A 677 52.12 36.84 19.75
C GLY A 677 52.26 37.00 21.26
N GLN A 678 52.59 38.23 21.69
CA GLN A 678 52.52 38.61 23.09
C GLN A 678 51.40 39.62 23.30
N ALA A 679 50.41 39.26 24.10
CA ALA A 679 49.44 40.21 24.64
C ALA A 679 49.90 40.59 26.05
N ALA A 680 50.35 41.84 26.22
CA ALA A 680 51.05 42.29 27.42
C ALA A 680 52.30 41.44 27.75
N LYS A 681 52.24 40.59 28.78
CA LYS A 681 53.34 39.70 29.24
C LYS A 681 53.10 38.21 28.95
N PHE A 682 51.99 37.89 28.29
CA PHE A 682 51.55 36.51 28.10
C PHE A 682 51.65 36.12 26.63
N PRO A 683 52.23 34.96 26.29
CA PRO A 683 52.10 34.37 24.97
C PRO A 683 50.63 34.06 24.71
N VAL A 684 50.10 34.55 23.60
CA VAL A 684 48.75 34.23 23.13
C VAL A 684 48.85 33.76 21.69
N GLY A 685 48.10 32.72 21.35
CA GLY A 685 48.00 32.23 20.00
C GLY A 685 46.55 31.99 19.58
N LEU A 686 46.29 32.24 18.31
CA LEU A 686 45.04 31.98 17.63
C LEU A 686 45.32 31.06 16.45
N ARG A 687 44.53 30.00 16.31
CA ARG A 687 44.54 29.14 15.12
C ARG A 687 43.13 29.10 14.54
N ALA A 688 43.03 29.41 13.26
CA ALA A 688 41.80 29.29 12.49
C ALA A 688 42.06 28.36 11.29
N GLU A 689 41.15 27.43 11.04
CA GLU A 689 41.29 26.44 9.98
C GLU A 689 39.94 26.21 9.30
N ALA A 690 39.95 26.34 7.98
CA ALA A 690 38.84 25.97 7.11
C ALA A 690 39.23 24.70 6.36
N SER A 691 38.31 23.74 6.29
CA SER A 691 38.62 22.45 5.69
C SER A 691 37.45 21.85 4.94
N ARG A 692 37.74 20.89 4.08
CA ARG A 692 36.75 20.19 3.27
C ARG A 692 37.10 18.73 3.14
N THR A 693 36.11 17.86 3.22
CA THR A 693 36.24 16.43 2.92
C THR A 693 36.15 16.17 1.41
N SER A 694 36.87 15.15 0.93
CA SER A 694 37.08 14.85 -0.49
C SER A 694 35.82 14.59 -1.34
N PHE A 695 34.65 14.37 -0.74
CA PHE A 695 33.39 14.04 -1.44
C PHE A 695 32.41 15.21 -1.62
N GLY A 696 32.90 16.43 -1.74
CA GLY A 696 32.04 17.60 -1.96
C GLY A 696 31.21 18.00 -0.73
N GLY A 697 31.68 17.62 0.47
CA GLY A 697 31.09 18.04 1.74
C GLY A 697 31.12 19.56 1.95
N PRO A 698 30.28 20.09 2.87
CA PRO A 698 30.32 21.49 3.27
C PRO A 698 31.69 21.87 3.84
N VAL A 699 32.03 23.16 3.76
CA VAL A 699 33.25 23.68 4.40
C VAL A 699 33.07 23.61 5.91
N GLU A 700 34.01 22.96 6.59
CA GLU A 700 34.10 22.94 8.05
C GLU A 700 34.96 24.10 8.53
N LEU A 701 34.55 24.72 9.63
CA LEU A 701 35.30 25.80 10.25
C LEU A 701 35.69 25.38 11.67
N SER A 702 36.96 25.59 11.99
CA SER A 702 37.50 25.33 13.32
C SER A 702 38.34 26.51 13.81
N PHE A 703 38.18 26.81 15.09
CA PHE A 703 38.85 27.91 15.79
C PHE A 703 39.44 27.37 17.09
N GLN A 704 40.67 27.75 17.38
CA GLN A 704 41.36 27.44 18.62
C GLN A 704 42.07 28.68 19.13
N ILE A 705 41.94 28.96 20.42
CA ILE A 705 42.61 30.07 21.11
C ILE A 705 43.41 29.47 22.24
N HIS A 706 44.65 29.89 22.44
CA HIS A 706 45.47 29.46 23.56
C HIS A 706 46.25 30.61 24.18
N ALA A 707 46.52 30.51 25.48
CA ALA A 707 47.29 31.48 26.24
C ALA A 707 48.16 30.77 27.30
N ALA A 708 49.35 31.29 27.52
CA ALA A 708 50.26 30.82 28.58
C ALA A 708 50.42 31.88 29.67
N PHE A 709 50.39 31.46 30.94
CA PHE A 709 50.38 32.30 32.14
C PHE A 709 51.62 32.09 33.02
#